data_AF-A0A2E2QEV2-F1
#
_entry.id   AF-A0A2E2QEV2-F1
#
_cell.length_a   1.000
_cell.length_b   1.000
_cell.length_c   1.000
_cell.angle_alpha   90.00
_cell.angle_beta   90.00
_cell.angle_gamma   90.00
#
_symmetry.space_group_name_H-M   'P 1'
#
loop_
_entity.id
_entity.type
_entity.pdbx_description
1 polymer ?
#
loop_
_entity_poly.entity_id
_entity_poly.type
_entity_poly.pdbx_seq_one_letter_code
_entity_poly.pdbx_strand_id
1 'polypeptide(L)'
;MLLLIRNIFSKTTKVYFVLVLNIIFFQKIHATQTKADSLNDNEIKSKIIYSAIDSIITLNDSNKIKLYNEANVTYEKIKLEAPLIIIDFNKKEIIGKKSNDQKATFHDGEKNYYSDYVKYNFKTKKGFSKNTKTSENQGFLESQKIKSNNDSIFYLYKGGFTTCDHEEPHFAIKSKKIKILSNKSIITGPAYLEINRKQTTKNKTNKINIQKIPIVALPFAIFPNLEQNTSGIIFPSYGESQNLGFFLRDMGYHFHINNKLSTSIKTDIYSKGSWGLKSLINYKKRYKYKGYVNLNYSSLKNGYKNSPNYTDKRDFMFKWQHIKDPKSDPNNNISINLNLGTSTYNRNNSYNYSEYLNNTLRSNISLIKKFQDKPYSLNLSVSHYQNTITNSISITSPDLIFRIKKMNLQELTGIQKTKILQKTNFSYNLHLKNEINTIDSILFSNTKIQDFSNGIRHQIPISQSFNLLKYFIITPKFNYSELWHFKKTIKTLGPLDELQEERINGFYRNGYYDFTTNISTKIFGSYKINKMNIKGMRHTITPSINFIYKPEISKNYFDSYTNLLGEEIEYFLYENNAFFIGNNQKSSKIALNISNILELKKTSRKDSNNVIKRKIIDNFNISTGYNIYSDNFNFQLINIYFSTKLIENMNFNINSSYDPYIWENGYRTEKMHIEEGKLAELKNINISLDYNLKKIKDFPVKTNIRYNLNYFNDNISTNSINLIGELELPKKWKINFITGYDILNKAISYSSFNINKDLHCWEMKINWIPFGYHRSYNVVLKVKSNILKDIKIEKRKDWFDYIN
;
A
#
# COMPACT_ATOMS: atom_id res chain seq x y z
N MET A 1 14.46 23.01 15.77
CA MET A 1 14.40 22.04 14.65
C MET A 1 14.35 22.73 13.28
N LEU A 2 13.46 23.71 13.05
CA LEU A 2 13.40 24.49 11.79
C LEU A 2 14.64 25.39 11.55
N LEU A 3 15.22 25.97 12.61
CA LEU A 3 16.52 26.68 12.54
C LEU A 3 17.71 25.76 12.24
N LEU A 4 17.62 24.48 12.66
CA LEU A 4 18.62 23.45 12.34
C LEU A 4 18.57 23.06 10.87
N ILE A 5 17.37 23.00 10.28
CA ILE A 5 17.19 22.76 8.84
C ILE A 5 17.73 23.95 8.02
N ARG A 6 17.52 25.19 8.47
CA ARG A 6 18.08 26.38 7.79
C ARG A 6 19.62 26.40 7.77
N ASN A 7 20.26 25.98 8.87
CA ASN A 7 21.73 25.90 8.94
C ASN A 7 22.32 24.70 8.19
N ILE A 8 21.57 23.61 8.02
CA ILE A 8 22.00 22.44 7.22
C ILE A 8 21.98 22.75 5.72
N PHE A 9 21.17 23.70 5.24
CA PHE A 9 21.07 24.00 3.80
C PHE A 9 21.95 25.17 3.32
N SER A 10 22.41 26.08 4.20
CA SER A 10 23.16 27.28 3.76
C SER A 10 24.69 27.17 3.79
N LYS A 11 25.27 26.15 4.48
CA LYS A 11 26.73 26.08 4.71
C LYS A 11 27.43 24.75 4.35
N THR A 12 26.75 23.75 3.80
CA THR A 12 27.34 22.41 3.58
C THR A 12 27.49 21.99 2.12
N THR A 13 27.78 22.93 1.20
CA THR A 13 28.02 22.65 -0.22
C THR A 13 29.48 22.44 -0.62
N LYS A 14 30.44 22.45 0.32
CA LYS A 14 31.88 22.29 -0.01
C LYS A 14 32.66 21.16 0.68
N VAL A 15 32.05 20.32 1.54
CA VAL A 15 32.84 19.34 2.34
C VAL A 15 32.42 17.86 2.19
N TYR A 16 31.29 17.54 1.54
CA TYR A 16 30.83 16.14 1.43
C TYR A 16 31.19 15.39 0.14
N PHE A 17 31.97 15.99 -0.76
CA PHE A 17 32.42 15.33 -2.01
C PHE A 17 33.75 14.56 -1.87
N VAL A 18 34.52 14.80 -0.80
CA VAL A 18 35.87 14.21 -0.60
C VAL A 18 35.85 12.97 0.32
N LEU A 19 34.78 12.76 1.09
CA LEU A 19 34.66 11.64 2.04
C LEU A 19 34.12 10.34 1.41
N VAL A 20 33.52 10.41 0.22
CA VAL A 20 33.03 9.22 -0.51
C VAL A 20 34.08 8.64 -1.46
N LEU A 21 35.10 9.42 -1.87
CA LEU A 21 36.21 8.92 -2.70
C LEU A 21 37.32 8.21 -1.89
N ASN A 22 37.54 8.56 -0.62
CA ASN A 22 38.63 7.97 0.17
C ASN A 22 38.35 6.57 0.74
N ILE A 23 37.11 6.08 0.70
CA ILE A 23 36.75 4.72 1.14
C ILE A 23 36.94 3.69 0.00
N ILE A 24 37.16 4.14 -1.24
CA ILE A 24 37.25 3.26 -2.42
C ILE A 24 38.68 2.81 -2.73
N PHE A 25 39.73 3.43 -2.15
CA PHE A 25 41.13 3.19 -2.58
C PHE A 25 42.09 2.48 -1.61
N PHE A 26 41.64 1.98 -0.45
CA PHE A 26 42.51 1.19 0.43
C PHE A 26 41.85 -0.11 0.93
N GLN A 27 41.86 -1.15 0.07
CA GLN A 27 41.94 -2.53 0.53
C GLN A 27 42.99 -3.27 -0.30
N LYS A 28 44.22 -3.35 0.25
CA LYS A 28 45.22 -4.32 -0.17
C LYS A 28 44.70 -5.72 0.18
N ILE A 29 44.21 -6.45 -0.81
CA ILE A 29 43.94 -7.87 -0.69
C ILE A 29 45.29 -8.58 -0.61
N HIS A 30 45.71 -8.99 0.59
CA HIS A 30 46.79 -9.96 0.75
C HIS A 30 46.26 -11.32 0.30
N ALA A 31 46.68 -11.75 -0.89
CA ALA A 31 46.55 -13.13 -1.30
C ALA A 31 47.68 -13.93 -0.63
N THR A 32 47.40 -14.57 0.50
CA THR A 32 48.26 -15.62 1.04
C THR A 32 48.16 -16.85 0.14
N GLN A 33 49.16 -17.02 -0.72
CA GLN A 33 49.45 -18.31 -1.35
C GLN A 33 50.01 -19.26 -0.30
N THR A 34 49.22 -20.24 0.12
CA THR A 34 49.75 -21.43 0.78
C THR A 34 50.32 -22.36 -0.29
N LYS A 35 51.65 -22.52 -0.28
CA LYS A 35 52.39 -23.51 -1.06
C LYS A 35 52.00 -24.93 -0.60
N ALA A 36 52.03 -25.85 -1.57
CA ALA A 36 51.49 -27.19 -1.50
C ALA A 36 52.23 -28.12 -0.54
N ASP A 37 51.48 -29.02 0.10
CA ASP A 37 51.99 -30.34 0.48
C ASP A 37 51.65 -31.35 -0.62
N SER A 38 52.69 -31.97 -1.15
CA SER A 38 52.64 -33.07 -2.09
C SER A 38 52.32 -34.36 -1.35
N LEU A 39 51.10 -34.86 -1.50
CA LEU A 39 50.76 -36.25 -1.21
C LEU A 39 50.31 -36.93 -2.50
N ASN A 40 50.98 -38.04 -2.81
CA ASN A 40 50.69 -38.93 -3.93
C ASN A 40 49.31 -39.60 -3.75
N ASP A 41 48.24 -38.86 -4.02
CA ASP A 41 46.88 -39.42 -4.09
C ASP A 41 46.66 -40.07 -5.47
N ASN A 42 47.14 -41.31 -5.60
CA ASN A 42 46.88 -42.15 -6.76
C ASN A 42 45.68 -43.08 -6.57
N GLU A 43 45.01 -43.05 -5.43
CA GLU A 43 43.86 -43.92 -5.17
C GLU A 43 42.52 -43.18 -5.25
N ILE A 44 41.50 -43.91 -5.68
CA ILE A 44 40.10 -43.47 -5.66
C ILE A 44 39.66 -43.53 -4.18
N LYS A 45 39.30 -42.39 -3.60
CA LYS A 45 39.14 -42.25 -2.14
C LYS A 45 37.89 -42.94 -1.56
N SER A 46 36.92 -43.28 -2.41
CA SER A 46 35.63 -43.82 -2.00
C SER A 46 35.16 -44.92 -2.94
N LYS A 47 34.24 -45.77 -2.47
CA LYS A 47 33.75 -46.92 -3.22
C LYS A 47 32.87 -46.46 -4.39
N ILE A 48 33.21 -46.89 -5.61
CA ILE A 48 32.33 -46.75 -6.78
C ILE A 48 31.32 -47.90 -6.73
N ILE A 49 30.03 -47.57 -6.66
CA ILE A 49 28.95 -48.56 -6.72
C ILE A 49 28.34 -48.49 -8.12
N TYR A 50 28.33 -49.62 -8.83
CA TYR A 50 27.82 -49.70 -10.19
C TYR A 50 26.88 -50.89 -10.36
N SER A 51 25.86 -50.72 -11.21
CA SER A 51 24.88 -51.74 -11.57
C SER A 51 24.47 -51.60 -13.04
N ALA A 52 24.05 -52.69 -13.66
CA ALA A 52 23.50 -52.72 -15.01
C ALA A 52 22.45 -53.83 -15.08
N ILE A 53 21.42 -53.68 -15.93
CA ILE A 53 20.36 -54.69 -16.04
C ILE A 53 20.73 -55.79 -17.02
N ASP A 54 21.33 -55.44 -18.15
CA ASP A 54 21.64 -56.40 -19.20
C ASP A 54 23.01 -57.06 -18.93
N SER A 55 24.09 -56.29 -18.98
CA SER A 55 25.42 -56.88 -18.93
C SER A 55 26.52 -55.95 -18.42
N ILE A 56 27.49 -56.54 -17.71
CA ILE A 56 28.71 -55.91 -17.20
C ILE A 56 29.90 -56.62 -17.85
N ILE A 57 30.66 -55.90 -18.68
CA ILE A 57 31.83 -56.43 -19.37
C ILE A 57 33.09 -55.78 -18.79
N THR A 58 33.93 -56.60 -18.17
CA THR A 58 35.23 -56.17 -17.64
C THR A 58 36.32 -56.48 -18.68
N LEU A 59 37.06 -55.45 -19.09
CA LEU A 59 38.17 -55.54 -20.02
C LEU A 59 39.48 -55.35 -19.25
N ASN A 60 40.02 -56.43 -18.71
CA ASN A 60 41.21 -56.43 -17.85
C ASN A 60 42.42 -55.78 -18.52
N ASP A 61 42.69 -56.09 -19.79
CA ASP A 61 43.84 -55.54 -20.55
C ASP A 61 43.81 -54.01 -20.69
N SER A 62 42.61 -53.42 -20.63
CA SER A 62 42.42 -51.98 -20.78
C SER A 62 41.97 -51.27 -19.50
N ASN A 63 41.85 -52.01 -18.40
CA ASN A 63 41.34 -51.52 -17.10
C ASN A 63 40.02 -50.74 -17.23
N LYS A 64 39.09 -51.29 -18.02
CA LYS A 64 37.78 -50.68 -18.30
C LYS A 64 36.63 -51.60 -17.94
N ILE A 65 35.56 -51.03 -17.41
CA ILE A 65 34.27 -51.71 -17.24
C ILE A 65 33.25 -51.04 -18.16
N LYS A 66 32.51 -51.84 -18.94
CA LYS A 66 31.37 -51.39 -19.73
C LYS A 66 30.09 -51.96 -19.13
N LEU A 67 29.11 -51.08 -18.91
CA LEU A 67 27.81 -51.38 -18.33
C LEU A 67 26.74 -51.09 -19.37
N TYR A 68 25.88 -52.06 -19.66
CA TYR A 68 24.86 -51.99 -20.71
C TYR A 68 23.45 -52.05 -20.12
N ASN A 69 22.56 -51.25 -20.72
CA ASN A 69 21.12 -51.19 -20.47
C ASN A 69 20.76 -50.80 -19.01
N GLU A 70 20.19 -49.59 -18.86
CA GLU A 70 19.90 -48.98 -17.55
C GLU A 70 21.09 -49.02 -16.57
N ALA A 71 22.30 -48.78 -17.11
CA ALA A 71 23.50 -48.74 -16.30
C ALA A 71 23.48 -47.54 -15.35
N ASN A 72 23.91 -47.77 -14.11
CA ASN A 72 23.97 -46.77 -13.06
C ASN A 72 25.33 -46.87 -12.36
N VAL A 73 26.00 -45.72 -12.19
CA VAL A 73 27.26 -45.59 -11.45
C VAL A 73 27.12 -44.47 -10.42
N THR A 74 27.42 -44.77 -9.17
CA THR A 74 27.40 -43.82 -8.05
C THR A 74 28.78 -43.72 -7.41
N TYR A 75 29.22 -42.48 -7.19
CA TYR A 75 30.48 -42.15 -6.55
C TYR A 75 30.28 -40.88 -5.70
N GLU A 76 30.33 -41.03 -4.37
CA GLU A 76 30.03 -39.97 -3.40
C GLU A 76 28.64 -39.34 -3.63
N LYS A 77 28.58 -38.07 -4.09
CA LYS A 77 27.35 -37.32 -4.39
C LYS A 77 26.97 -37.37 -5.87
N ILE A 78 27.80 -38.01 -6.69
CA ILE A 78 27.64 -38.06 -8.14
C ILE A 78 26.97 -39.37 -8.52
N LYS A 79 25.93 -39.29 -9.34
CA LYS A 79 25.24 -40.45 -9.91
C LYS A 79 25.14 -40.28 -11.42
N LEU A 80 25.54 -41.29 -12.18
CA LEU A 80 25.43 -41.31 -13.64
C LEU A 80 24.55 -42.50 -14.03
N GLU A 81 23.46 -42.21 -14.72
CA GLU A 81 22.59 -43.19 -15.35
C GLU A 81 22.67 -43.02 -16.86
N ALA A 82 22.91 -44.10 -17.60
CA ALA A 82 22.91 -44.08 -19.07
C ALA A 82 22.70 -45.48 -19.65
N PRO A 83 22.23 -45.59 -20.90
CA PRO A 83 22.16 -46.89 -21.59
C PRO A 83 23.50 -47.59 -21.76
N LEU A 84 24.60 -46.82 -21.84
CA LEU A 84 25.96 -47.34 -21.86
C LEU A 84 26.85 -46.47 -20.98
N ILE A 85 27.44 -47.07 -19.94
CA ILE A 85 28.46 -46.44 -19.10
C ILE A 85 29.80 -47.16 -19.28
N ILE A 86 30.87 -46.41 -19.48
CA ILE A 86 32.24 -46.91 -19.53
C ILE A 86 33.01 -46.27 -18.38
N ILE A 87 33.52 -47.11 -17.48
CA ILE A 87 34.43 -46.71 -16.40
C ILE A 87 35.86 -47.02 -16.86
N ASP A 88 36.73 -46.02 -16.93
CA ASP A 88 38.15 -46.15 -17.26
C ASP A 88 38.96 -45.85 -15.99
N PHE A 89 39.49 -46.90 -15.34
CA PHE A 89 40.21 -46.77 -14.08
C PHE A 89 41.60 -46.13 -14.26
N ASN A 90 42.24 -46.35 -15.40
CA ASN A 90 43.55 -45.76 -15.71
C ASN A 90 43.45 -44.23 -15.83
N LYS A 91 42.43 -43.74 -16.53
CA LYS A 91 42.17 -42.30 -16.68
C LYS A 91 41.39 -41.70 -15.51
N LYS A 92 40.78 -42.55 -14.66
CA LYS A 92 39.85 -42.17 -13.59
C LYS A 92 38.64 -41.41 -14.14
N GLU A 93 38.10 -41.90 -15.25
CA GLU A 93 37.02 -41.26 -16.00
C GLU A 93 35.79 -42.16 -16.09
N ILE A 94 34.60 -41.56 -16.01
CA ILE A 94 33.34 -42.18 -16.42
C ILE A 94 32.82 -41.53 -17.68
N ILE A 95 32.31 -42.36 -18.59
CA ILE A 95 31.72 -41.94 -19.85
C ILE A 95 30.32 -42.53 -19.96
N GLY A 96 29.31 -41.67 -20.07
CA GLY A 96 27.93 -42.06 -20.38
C GLY A 96 27.60 -41.75 -21.83
N LYS A 97 26.98 -42.69 -22.55
CA LYS A 97 26.52 -42.53 -23.93
C LYS A 97 25.03 -42.84 -24.03
N LYS A 98 24.32 -42.05 -24.85
CA LYS A 98 22.94 -42.37 -25.23
C LYS A 98 22.84 -43.62 -26.11
N SER A 99 21.70 -44.31 -26.03
CA SER A 99 21.28 -45.38 -26.94
C SER A 99 19.76 -45.31 -27.08
N ASN A 100 19.21 -45.63 -28.27
CA ASN A 100 17.76 -45.66 -28.56
C ASN A 100 16.94 -44.53 -27.89
N ASP A 101 17.31 -43.28 -28.19
CA ASP A 101 16.72 -42.02 -27.67
C ASP A 101 16.81 -41.74 -26.15
N GLN A 102 17.23 -42.70 -25.33
CA GLN A 102 17.45 -42.49 -23.90
C GLN A 102 18.79 -41.78 -23.65
N LYS A 103 18.72 -40.56 -23.08
CA LYS A 103 19.89 -39.73 -22.76
C LYS A 103 20.60 -40.18 -21.48
N ALA A 104 21.86 -39.80 -21.34
CA ALA A 104 22.60 -39.94 -20.10
C ALA A 104 22.17 -38.86 -19.09
N THR A 105 21.81 -39.28 -17.89
CA THR A 105 21.46 -38.43 -16.75
C THR A 105 22.61 -38.41 -15.76
N PHE A 106 23.27 -37.26 -15.64
CA PHE A 106 24.29 -37.01 -14.63
C PHE A 106 23.69 -36.18 -13.49
N HIS A 107 23.78 -36.69 -12.28
CA HIS A 107 23.33 -36.06 -11.05
C HIS A 107 24.54 -35.59 -10.25
N ASP A 108 24.49 -34.34 -9.80
CA ASP A 108 25.50 -33.73 -8.93
C ASP A 108 24.77 -33.03 -7.78
N GLY A 109 24.58 -33.76 -6.67
CA GLY A 109 23.71 -33.33 -5.57
C GLY A 109 22.25 -33.22 -6.03
N GLU A 110 21.67 -32.01 -5.98
CA GLU A 110 20.30 -31.73 -6.43
C GLU A 110 20.20 -31.37 -7.93
N LYS A 111 21.34 -31.27 -8.64
CA LYS A 111 21.38 -30.82 -10.04
C LYS A 111 21.39 -31.98 -11.01
N ASN A 112 20.52 -31.90 -12.03
CA ASN A 112 20.41 -32.90 -13.08
C ASN A 112 20.89 -32.35 -14.44
N TYR A 113 21.68 -33.14 -15.15
CA TYR A 113 22.19 -32.83 -16.49
C TYR A 113 21.80 -33.96 -17.45
N TYR A 114 20.97 -33.63 -18.44
CA TYR A 114 20.51 -34.57 -19.46
C TYR A 114 21.36 -34.38 -20.71
N SER A 115 22.18 -35.36 -21.08
CA SER A 115 23.19 -35.23 -22.14
C SER A 115 23.20 -36.43 -23.10
N ASP A 116 23.56 -36.21 -24.36
CA ASP A 116 23.79 -37.29 -25.33
C ASP A 116 25.10 -38.04 -25.03
N TYR A 117 26.07 -37.31 -24.49
CA TYR A 117 27.39 -37.80 -24.10
C TYR A 117 27.84 -37.03 -22.87
N VAL A 118 28.30 -37.73 -21.84
CA VAL A 118 28.96 -37.13 -20.68
C VAL A 118 30.26 -37.85 -20.40
N LYS A 119 31.26 -37.09 -19.99
CA LYS A 119 32.58 -37.55 -19.61
C LYS A 119 32.98 -36.80 -18.34
N TYR A 120 33.32 -37.50 -17.27
CA TYR A 120 33.70 -36.89 -16.00
C TYR A 120 34.92 -37.58 -15.41
N ASN A 121 35.88 -36.80 -14.91
CA ASN A 121 37.09 -37.30 -14.28
C ASN A 121 37.03 -37.14 -12.75
N PHE A 122 37.09 -38.24 -12.01
CA PHE A 122 36.92 -38.25 -10.56
C PHE A 122 38.03 -37.51 -9.79
N LYS A 123 39.26 -37.48 -10.34
CA LYS A 123 40.42 -36.83 -9.68
C LYS A 123 40.44 -35.33 -9.93
N THR A 124 40.29 -34.93 -11.18
CA THR A 124 40.39 -33.51 -11.58
C THR A 124 39.08 -32.75 -11.46
N LYS A 125 37.96 -33.46 -11.25
CA LYS A 125 36.59 -32.91 -11.27
C LYS A 125 36.24 -32.18 -12.58
N LYS A 126 36.98 -32.46 -13.66
CA LYS A 126 36.72 -31.92 -14.99
C LYS A 126 35.64 -32.74 -15.66
N GLY A 127 34.62 -32.05 -16.13
CA GLY A 127 33.49 -32.62 -16.85
C GLY A 127 33.41 -32.09 -18.27
N PHE A 128 32.97 -32.94 -19.18
CA PHE A 128 32.66 -32.58 -20.55
C PHE A 128 31.38 -33.27 -20.99
N SER A 129 30.46 -32.52 -21.57
CA SER A 129 29.20 -33.07 -22.05
C SER A 129 28.79 -32.48 -23.40
N LYS A 130 28.02 -33.25 -24.17
CA LYS A 130 27.47 -32.83 -25.47
C LYS A 130 25.95 -32.86 -25.45
N ASN A 131 25.34 -31.87 -26.13
CA ASN A 131 23.88 -31.69 -26.23
C ASN A 131 23.21 -31.79 -24.85
N THR A 132 23.69 -30.97 -23.93
CA THR A 132 23.27 -31.02 -22.53
C THR A 132 22.17 -30.00 -22.26
N LYS A 133 21.11 -30.48 -21.61
CA LYS A 133 20.07 -29.64 -21.00
C LYS A 133 20.16 -29.77 -19.48
N THR A 134 20.13 -28.65 -18.79
CA THR A 134 20.15 -28.61 -17.32
C THR A 134 19.26 -27.48 -16.81
N SER A 135 18.73 -27.66 -15.60
CA SER A 135 18.01 -26.61 -14.88
C SER A 135 18.95 -25.99 -13.85
N GLU A 136 19.13 -24.67 -13.90
CA GLU A 136 19.93 -23.94 -12.92
C GLU A 136 19.12 -22.75 -12.36
N ASN A 137 18.93 -22.74 -11.04
CA ASN A 137 18.15 -21.74 -10.29
C ASN A 137 16.68 -21.64 -10.75
N GLN A 138 16.35 -20.60 -11.54
CA GLN A 138 15.02 -20.30 -12.07
C GLN A 138 14.97 -20.38 -13.62
N GLY A 139 15.97 -21.01 -14.25
CA GLY A 139 16.06 -21.11 -15.70
C GLY A 139 16.64 -22.44 -16.19
N PHE A 140 16.46 -22.68 -17.48
CA PHE A 140 16.95 -23.84 -18.22
C PHE A 140 18.09 -23.39 -19.13
N LEU A 141 19.14 -24.19 -19.13
CA LEU A 141 20.32 -24.02 -19.94
C LEU A 141 20.40 -25.18 -20.92
N GLU A 142 20.66 -24.87 -22.18
CA GLU A 142 20.87 -25.83 -23.24
C GLU A 142 22.17 -25.49 -23.97
N SER A 143 23.04 -26.47 -24.20
CA SER A 143 24.29 -26.23 -24.94
C SER A 143 24.76 -27.45 -25.72
N GLN A 144 25.36 -27.19 -26.89
CA GLN A 144 25.97 -28.25 -27.70
C GLN A 144 27.20 -28.87 -27.04
N LYS A 145 28.01 -28.08 -26.31
CA LYS A 145 29.18 -28.56 -25.59
C LYS A 145 29.33 -27.80 -24.27
N ILE A 146 29.42 -28.52 -23.17
CA ILE A 146 29.74 -27.96 -21.85
C ILE A 146 31.10 -28.49 -21.42
N LYS A 147 31.96 -27.61 -20.91
CA LYS A 147 33.20 -27.94 -20.22
C LYS A 147 33.14 -27.39 -18.81
N SER A 148 33.27 -28.24 -17.80
CA SER A 148 33.54 -27.79 -16.43
C SER A 148 35.04 -27.90 -16.15
N ASN A 149 35.62 -26.84 -15.60
CA ASN A 149 37.04 -26.81 -15.25
C ASN A 149 37.28 -27.20 -13.78
N ASN A 150 36.19 -27.24 -12.97
CA ASN A 150 36.01 -27.67 -11.57
C ASN A 150 34.49 -27.54 -11.22
N ASP A 151 34.08 -27.84 -9.97
CA ASP A 151 32.68 -27.77 -9.47
C ASP A 151 32.00 -26.37 -9.59
N SER A 152 32.77 -25.30 -9.88
CA SER A 152 32.28 -23.91 -9.79
C SER A 152 32.24 -23.11 -11.10
N ILE A 153 32.88 -23.57 -12.18
CA ILE A 153 32.99 -22.84 -13.45
C ILE A 153 32.63 -23.73 -14.64
N PHE A 154 31.61 -23.32 -15.38
CA PHE A 154 31.15 -24.00 -16.59
C PHE A 154 31.30 -23.10 -17.82
N TYR A 155 31.80 -23.67 -18.91
CA TYR A 155 31.94 -23.02 -20.21
C TYR A 155 31.03 -23.73 -21.21
N LEU A 156 30.07 -22.99 -21.76
CA LEU A 156 29.08 -23.49 -22.71
C LEU A 156 29.42 -22.93 -24.09
N TYR A 157 29.46 -23.80 -25.10
CA TYR A 157 29.63 -23.44 -26.50
C TYR A 157 28.31 -23.62 -27.25
N LYS A 158 27.92 -22.60 -28.04
CA LYS A 158 26.60 -22.52 -28.70
C LYS A 158 25.49 -22.88 -27.72
N GLY A 159 25.37 -22.06 -26.67
CA GLY A 159 24.43 -22.24 -25.57
C GLY A 159 23.22 -21.31 -25.67
N GLY A 160 22.17 -21.65 -24.92
CA GLY A 160 20.98 -20.85 -24.72
C GLY A 160 20.53 -20.86 -23.27
N PHE A 161 20.09 -19.70 -22.77
CA PHE A 161 19.45 -19.55 -21.47
C PHE A 161 17.98 -19.14 -21.65
N THR A 162 17.06 -19.80 -20.94
CA THR A 162 15.63 -19.47 -20.94
C THR A 162 15.03 -19.68 -19.56
N THR A 163 13.95 -19.00 -19.23
CA THR A 163 13.16 -19.27 -18.01
C THR A 163 11.86 -19.99 -18.35
N CYS A 164 11.79 -20.56 -19.55
CA CYS A 164 10.68 -21.36 -20.03
C CYS A 164 10.98 -22.84 -19.84
N ASP A 165 10.10 -23.53 -19.14
CA ASP A 165 10.17 -24.97 -18.85
C ASP A 165 9.64 -25.86 -19.99
N HIS A 166 8.84 -25.31 -20.92
CA HIS A 166 8.42 -26.03 -22.11
C HIS A 166 9.60 -26.61 -22.88
N GLU A 167 9.41 -27.82 -23.46
CA GLU A 167 10.42 -28.49 -24.29
C GLU A 167 10.96 -27.59 -25.39
N GLU A 168 10.06 -26.87 -26.04
CA GLU A 168 10.35 -25.77 -26.96
C GLU A 168 10.10 -24.45 -26.24
N PRO A 169 11.15 -23.75 -25.76
CA PRO A 169 10.97 -22.56 -24.97
C PRO A 169 10.46 -21.40 -25.82
N HIS A 170 9.52 -20.60 -25.30
CA HIS A 170 8.97 -19.43 -26.03
C HIS A 170 10.03 -18.39 -26.42
N PHE A 171 11.11 -18.30 -25.65
CA PHE A 171 12.24 -17.43 -25.94
C PHE A 171 13.53 -18.02 -25.35
N ALA A 172 14.68 -17.66 -25.88
CA ALA A 172 15.98 -17.98 -25.31
C ALA A 172 17.01 -16.91 -25.66
N ILE A 173 17.97 -16.71 -24.77
CA ILE A 173 19.14 -15.85 -25.00
C ILE A 173 20.25 -16.75 -25.49
N LYS A 174 20.57 -16.67 -26.78
CA LYS A 174 21.54 -17.55 -27.45
C LYS A 174 22.88 -16.84 -27.58
N SER A 175 23.98 -17.57 -27.31
CA SER A 175 25.33 -17.06 -27.51
C SER A 175 26.29 -18.19 -27.88
N LYS A 176 27.32 -17.86 -28.68
CA LYS A 176 28.36 -18.81 -29.07
C LYS A 176 29.25 -19.21 -27.88
N LYS A 177 29.45 -18.32 -26.91
CA LYS A 177 30.28 -18.53 -25.72
C LYS A 177 29.55 -18.01 -24.48
N ILE A 178 29.27 -18.89 -23.53
CA ILE A 178 28.68 -18.52 -22.23
C ILE A 178 29.58 -19.08 -21.12
N LYS A 179 29.85 -18.25 -20.11
CA LYS A 179 30.60 -18.62 -18.91
C LYS A 179 29.66 -18.52 -17.71
N ILE A 180 29.53 -19.60 -16.97
CA ILE A 180 28.72 -19.66 -15.76
C ILE A 180 29.66 -19.75 -14.57
N LEU A 181 29.48 -18.83 -13.63
CA LEU A 181 30.07 -18.87 -12.30
C LEU A 181 28.97 -19.31 -11.35
N SER A 182 29.04 -20.55 -10.86
CA SER A 182 28.01 -21.10 -9.97
C SER A 182 27.79 -20.19 -8.76
N ASN A 183 26.53 -19.95 -8.43
CA ASN A 183 26.07 -19.07 -7.34
C ASN A 183 26.50 -17.59 -7.46
N LYS A 184 27.01 -17.14 -8.62
CA LYS A 184 27.42 -15.74 -8.84
C LYS A 184 26.74 -15.10 -10.05
N SER A 185 27.03 -15.57 -11.27
CA SER A 185 26.57 -14.90 -12.49
C SER A 185 26.74 -15.76 -13.75
N ILE A 186 25.89 -15.52 -14.74
CA ILE A 186 26.00 -16.01 -16.11
C ILE A 186 26.50 -14.86 -16.98
N ILE A 187 27.61 -15.04 -17.67
CA ILE A 187 28.23 -14.04 -18.56
C ILE A 187 28.20 -14.61 -19.98
N THR A 188 27.59 -13.88 -20.91
CA THR A 188 27.59 -14.24 -22.33
C THR A 188 28.59 -13.40 -23.09
N GLY A 189 29.19 -13.96 -24.15
CA GLY A 189 29.76 -13.14 -25.22
C GLY A 189 28.64 -12.47 -26.03
N PRO A 190 28.92 -12.09 -27.29
CA PRO A 190 27.87 -11.62 -28.20
C PRO A 190 26.68 -12.56 -28.19
N ALA A 191 25.53 -12.02 -27.86
CA ALA A 191 24.30 -12.77 -27.61
C ALA A 191 23.14 -12.14 -28.36
N TYR A 192 22.12 -12.93 -28.64
CA TYR A 192 20.87 -12.39 -29.17
C TYR A 192 19.67 -13.03 -28.49
N LEU A 193 18.61 -12.25 -28.35
CA LEU A 193 17.31 -12.75 -27.90
C LEU A 193 16.61 -13.40 -29.09
N GLU A 194 16.34 -14.69 -28.98
CA GLU A 194 15.57 -15.49 -29.93
C GLU A 194 14.15 -15.69 -29.37
N ILE A 195 13.13 -15.30 -30.13
CA ILE A 195 11.74 -15.66 -29.84
C ILE A 195 11.31 -16.80 -30.74
N ASN A 196 10.74 -17.83 -30.12
CA ASN A 196 10.25 -19.03 -30.80
C ASN A 196 8.74 -18.94 -30.91
N ARG A 197 8.24 -18.90 -32.14
CA ARG A 197 6.80 -18.90 -32.42
C ARG A 197 6.41 -20.25 -33.02
N LYS A 198 5.50 -20.96 -32.35
CA LYS A 198 4.84 -22.14 -32.93
C LYS A 198 3.93 -21.69 -34.08
N GLN A 199 4.20 -22.18 -35.28
CA GLN A 199 3.29 -22.08 -36.41
C GLN A 199 2.62 -23.43 -36.62
N THR A 200 1.29 -23.46 -36.46
CA THR A 200 0.46 -24.57 -36.91
C THR A 200 0.05 -24.31 -38.35
N THR A 201 0.80 -24.84 -39.31
CA THR A 201 0.36 -24.89 -40.70
C THR A 201 -0.77 -25.92 -40.81
N LYS A 202 -2.00 -25.47 -41.08
CA LYS A 202 -3.12 -26.34 -41.47
C LYS A 202 -2.89 -26.87 -42.90
N ASN A 203 -1.91 -27.73 -43.09
CA ASN A 203 -1.81 -28.60 -44.27
C ASN A 203 -1.64 -30.03 -43.78
N LYS A 204 -2.16 -31.01 -44.56
CA LYS A 204 -2.38 -32.45 -44.27
C LYS A 204 -1.29 -33.25 -43.55
N THR A 205 -0.15 -32.66 -43.21
CA THR A 205 0.83 -33.20 -42.26
C THR A 205 0.81 -32.30 -41.01
N ASN A 206 0.33 -32.80 -39.87
CA ASN A 206 0.41 -32.15 -38.56
C ASN A 206 1.88 -31.95 -38.11
N LYS A 207 2.66 -31.16 -38.84
CA LYS A 207 4.05 -30.82 -38.57
C LYS A 207 4.06 -29.42 -37.99
N ILE A 208 4.32 -29.32 -36.70
CA ILE A 208 4.45 -28.04 -35.99
C ILE A 208 5.81 -27.44 -36.41
N ASN A 209 5.79 -26.34 -37.15
CA ASN A 209 7.01 -25.63 -37.51
C ASN A 209 7.25 -24.51 -36.49
N ILE A 210 8.46 -24.42 -35.95
CA ILE A 210 8.84 -23.35 -35.01
C ILE A 210 9.66 -22.33 -35.77
N GLN A 211 9.13 -21.11 -35.88
CA GLN A 211 9.88 -20.00 -36.45
C GLN A 211 10.72 -19.36 -35.34
N LYS A 212 12.03 -19.27 -35.58
CA LYS A 212 13.01 -18.66 -34.67
C LYS A 212 13.34 -17.26 -35.18
N ILE A 213 13.05 -16.23 -34.39
CA ILE A 213 13.22 -14.84 -34.80
C ILE A 213 14.21 -14.17 -33.83
N PRO A 214 15.41 -13.76 -34.28
CA PRO A 214 16.31 -12.93 -33.48
C PRO A 214 15.77 -11.49 -33.42
N ILE A 215 15.62 -10.93 -32.23
CA ILE A 215 15.03 -9.58 -32.05
C ILE A 215 16.08 -8.54 -31.67
N VAL A 216 16.95 -8.87 -30.71
CA VAL A 216 17.92 -7.92 -30.16
C VAL A 216 19.28 -8.59 -30.10
N ALA A 217 20.29 -7.95 -30.67
CA ALA A 217 21.69 -8.33 -30.52
C ALA A 217 22.33 -7.52 -29.39
N LEU A 218 23.08 -8.19 -28.52
CA LEU A 218 23.80 -7.63 -27.38
C LEU A 218 25.28 -7.98 -27.53
N PRO A 219 26.22 -7.03 -27.32
CA PRO A 219 27.65 -7.32 -27.40
C PRO A 219 28.10 -8.30 -26.31
N PHE A 220 27.44 -8.26 -25.14
CA PHE A 220 27.53 -9.21 -24.05
C PHE A 220 26.33 -9.01 -23.11
N ALA A 221 26.05 -10.01 -22.27
CA ALA A 221 25.04 -9.90 -21.21
C ALA A 221 25.55 -10.54 -19.92
N ILE A 222 25.22 -9.92 -18.79
CA ILE A 222 25.56 -10.43 -17.46
C ILE A 222 24.26 -10.62 -16.69
N PHE A 223 23.91 -11.87 -16.39
CA PHE A 223 22.76 -12.22 -15.56
C PHE A 223 23.28 -12.62 -14.18
N PRO A 224 23.16 -11.75 -13.16
CA PRO A 224 23.54 -12.13 -11.81
C PRO A 224 22.60 -13.23 -11.30
N ASN A 225 23.16 -14.21 -10.59
CA ASN A 225 22.34 -15.24 -9.97
C ASN A 225 21.67 -14.62 -8.73
N LEU A 226 20.35 -14.44 -8.78
CA LEU A 226 19.60 -13.68 -7.77
C LEU A 226 19.28 -14.54 -6.54
N GLU A 227 20.32 -15.00 -5.83
CA GLU A 227 20.19 -15.26 -4.40
C GLU A 227 20.42 -13.94 -3.64
N GLN A 228 19.40 -13.08 -3.66
CA GLN A 228 19.26 -11.81 -2.93
C GLN A 228 20.19 -10.63 -3.29
N ASN A 229 19.56 -9.44 -3.32
CA ASN A 229 20.12 -8.09 -3.23
C ASN A 229 21.52 -7.85 -3.80
N THR A 230 21.67 -7.86 -5.12
CA THR A 230 22.92 -7.46 -5.77
C THR A 230 22.88 -6.00 -6.22
N SER A 231 24.05 -5.36 -6.21
CA SER A 231 24.23 -4.06 -6.85
C SER A 231 24.16 -4.20 -8.37
N GLY A 232 23.59 -3.22 -9.07
CA GLY A 232 23.42 -3.32 -10.52
C GLY A 232 22.92 -2.05 -11.18
N ILE A 233 23.14 -1.96 -12.49
CA ILE A 233 22.66 -0.86 -13.33
C ILE A 233 21.13 -0.95 -13.44
N ILE A 234 20.48 0.21 -13.37
CA ILE A 234 19.06 0.37 -13.65
C ILE A 234 18.95 0.91 -15.08
N PHE A 235 18.41 0.09 -15.98
CA PHE A 235 18.23 0.48 -17.38
C PHE A 235 17.19 1.60 -17.51
N PRO A 236 17.46 2.62 -18.33
CA PRO A 236 16.52 3.71 -18.53
C PRO A 236 15.28 3.28 -19.31
N SER A 237 14.19 4.02 -19.12
CA SER A 237 13.09 4.08 -20.08
C SER A 237 13.34 5.18 -21.09
N TYR A 238 13.17 4.88 -22.38
CA TYR A 238 13.27 5.84 -23.46
C TYR A 238 11.88 6.17 -24.01
N GLY A 239 11.74 7.32 -24.64
CA GLY A 239 10.50 7.76 -25.26
C GLY A 239 10.57 9.22 -25.67
N GLU A 240 9.43 9.79 -26.01
CA GLU A 240 9.30 11.18 -26.45
C GLU A 240 8.19 11.87 -25.66
N SER A 241 8.43 13.12 -25.30
CA SER A 241 7.44 14.03 -24.73
C SER A 241 7.30 15.22 -25.67
N GLN A 242 6.07 15.62 -25.98
CA GLN A 242 5.83 16.80 -26.84
C GLN A 242 6.51 18.06 -26.27
N ASN A 243 6.42 18.24 -24.95
CA ASN A 243 6.93 19.42 -24.25
C ASN A 243 8.44 19.35 -23.96
N LEU A 244 8.96 18.17 -23.60
CA LEU A 244 10.35 18.00 -23.11
C LEU A 244 11.30 17.34 -24.12
N GLY A 245 10.78 16.85 -25.26
CA GLY A 245 11.54 16.16 -26.30
C GLY A 245 11.78 14.68 -25.98
N PHE A 246 12.74 14.07 -26.68
CA PHE A 246 13.19 12.70 -26.41
C PHE A 246 13.78 12.60 -25.01
N PHE A 247 13.53 11.50 -24.31
CA PHE A 247 14.01 11.32 -22.94
C PHE A 247 14.66 9.97 -22.70
N LEU A 248 15.58 9.95 -21.74
CA LEU A 248 16.10 8.77 -21.05
C LEU A 248 15.84 8.97 -19.56
N ARG A 249 14.88 8.22 -19.00
CA ARG A 249 14.43 8.35 -17.61
C ARG A 249 14.79 7.14 -16.79
N ASP A 250 14.96 7.33 -15.49
CA ASP A 250 15.29 6.31 -14.51
C ASP A 250 16.63 5.57 -14.78
N MET A 251 17.54 6.19 -15.55
CA MET A 251 18.89 5.66 -15.71
C MET A 251 19.63 5.74 -14.38
N GLY A 252 20.24 4.66 -13.90
CA GLY A 252 20.91 4.76 -12.61
C GLY A 252 21.65 3.52 -12.17
N TYR A 253 22.02 3.52 -10.89
CA TYR A 253 22.66 2.38 -10.25
C TYR A 253 22.01 2.10 -8.89
N HIS A 254 21.74 0.82 -8.65
CA HIS A 254 21.31 0.31 -7.35
C HIS A 254 22.54 -0.23 -6.60
N PHE A 255 22.82 0.35 -5.44
CA PHE A 255 23.84 -0.11 -4.51
C PHE A 255 23.18 -0.94 -3.41
N HIS A 256 23.53 -2.23 -3.37
CA HIS A 256 23.32 -3.04 -2.17
C HIS A 256 24.54 -2.91 -1.27
N ILE A 257 24.43 -2.10 -0.21
CA ILE A 257 25.55 -1.82 0.71
C ILE A 257 25.69 -2.97 1.71
N ASN A 258 24.57 -3.39 2.32
CA ASN A 258 24.51 -4.54 3.22
C ASN A 258 23.06 -5.02 3.40
N ASN A 259 22.85 -6.13 4.11
CA ASN A 259 21.53 -6.72 4.38
C ASN A 259 20.51 -5.78 5.08
N LYS A 260 20.96 -4.62 5.59
CA LYS A 260 20.13 -3.62 6.27
C LYS A 260 19.95 -2.33 5.49
N LEU A 261 20.74 -2.07 4.44
CA LEU A 261 20.77 -0.80 3.72
C LEU A 261 21.00 -1.03 2.23
N SER A 262 20.08 -0.51 1.41
CA SER A 262 20.26 -0.39 -0.03
C SER A 262 19.91 1.01 -0.50
N THR A 263 20.52 1.46 -1.58
CA THR A 263 20.23 2.76 -2.17
C THR A 263 20.20 2.67 -3.68
N SER A 264 19.36 3.45 -4.34
CA SER A 264 19.40 3.65 -5.78
C SER A 264 19.43 5.13 -6.10
N ILE A 265 20.35 5.49 -6.97
CA ILE A 265 20.45 6.85 -7.53
C ILE A 265 20.10 6.72 -9.01
N LYS A 266 19.12 7.50 -9.45
CA LYS A 266 18.64 7.55 -10.82
C LYS A 266 18.60 8.98 -11.34
N THR A 267 18.74 9.13 -12.63
CA THR A 267 18.65 10.40 -13.34
C THR A 267 17.68 10.30 -14.50
N ASP A 268 17.00 11.41 -14.77
CA ASP A 268 16.21 11.63 -15.97
C ASP A 268 16.91 12.71 -16.80
N ILE A 269 17.00 12.50 -18.11
CA ILE A 269 17.59 13.44 -19.07
C ILE A 269 16.64 13.58 -20.25
N TYR A 270 16.43 14.80 -20.70
CA TYR A 270 15.53 15.14 -21.82
C TYR A 270 16.29 15.96 -22.87
N SER A 271 15.99 15.75 -24.15
CA SER A 271 16.70 16.38 -25.28
C SER A 271 16.52 17.91 -25.32
N LYS A 272 15.43 18.45 -24.76
CA LYS A 272 15.22 19.91 -24.60
C LYS A 272 15.88 20.49 -23.33
N GLY A 273 16.81 19.77 -22.71
CA GLY A 273 17.64 20.28 -21.61
C GLY A 273 17.03 20.19 -20.21
N SER A 274 15.90 19.49 -20.07
CA SER A 274 15.34 19.15 -18.76
C SER A 274 16.09 17.98 -18.14
N TRP A 275 16.14 17.92 -16.81
CA TRP A 275 16.77 16.80 -16.09
C TRP A 275 16.15 16.60 -14.71
N GLY A 276 16.32 15.41 -14.15
CA GLY A 276 15.89 15.08 -12.80
C GLY A 276 16.84 14.13 -12.11
N LEU A 277 16.95 14.24 -10.79
CA LEU A 277 17.72 13.36 -9.92
C LEU A 277 16.79 12.73 -8.89
N LYS A 278 16.84 11.40 -8.78
CA LYS A 278 16.03 10.60 -7.86
C LYS A 278 16.92 9.74 -7.00
N SER A 279 16.82 9.86 -5.69
CA SER A 279 17.52 9.03 -4.72
C SER A 279 16.52 8.29 -3.84
N LEU A 280 16.66 6.97 -3.75
CA LEU A 280 15.87 6.12 -2.87
C LEU A 280 16.80 5.33 -1.96
N ILE A 281 16.66 5.51 -0.66
CA ILE A 281 17.43 4.82 0.38
C ILE A 281 16.47 3.94 1.17
N ASN A 282 16.68 2.63 1.16
CA ASN A 282 15.90 1.68 1.92
C ASN A 282 16.73 1.16 3.09
N TYR A 283 16.16 1.15 4.29
CA TYR A 283 16.83 0.62 5.46
C TYR A 283 15.90 -0.26 6.30
N LYS A 284 16.43 -1.36 6.83
CA LYS A 284 15.69 -2.31 7.65
C LYS A 284 16.63 -3.03 8.61
N LYS A 285 16.36 -2.89 9.91
CA LYS A 285 17.00 -3.67 10.96
C LYS A 285 15.94 -4.55 11.62
N ARG A 286 16.06 -5.87 11.46
CA ARG A 286 15.13 -6.87 12.02
C ARG A 286 14.90 -6.60 13.51
N TYR A 287 13.64 -6.62 13.93
CA TYR A 287 13.21 -6.34 15.30
C TYR A 287 13.62 -4.98 15.87
N LYS A 288 13.95 -3.98 15.03
CA LYS A 288 14.23 -2.62 15.49
C LYS A 288 13.46 -1.58 14.71
N TYR A 289 13.68 -1.48 13.40
CA TYR A 289 13.02 -0.46 12.57
C TYR A 289 13.09 -0.81 11.09
N LYS A 290 12.20 -0.21 10.31
CA LYS A 290 12.21 -0.26 8.85
C LYS A 290 11.74 1.07 8.28
N GLY A 291 12.23 1.42 7.09
CA GLY A 291 11.79 2.62 6.42
C GLY A 291 12.54 2.87 5.12
N TYR A 292 12.18 3.97 4.47
CA TYR A 292 12.89 4.46 3.30
C TYR A 292 12.86 5.99 3.26
N VAL A 293 13.84 6.55 2.56
CA VAL A 293 13.92 7.97 2.21
C VAL A 293 13.94 8.08 0.70
N ASN A 294 13.07 8.92 0.15
CA ASN A 294 12.97 9.21 -1.28
C ASN A 294 13.13 10.72 -1.48
N LEU A 295 14.16 11.10 -2.22
CA LEU A 295 14.51 12.48 -2.55
C LEU A 295 14.49 12.61 -4.07
N ASN A 296 13.57 13.41 -4.59
CA ASN A 296 13.51 13.73 -6.00
C ASN A 296 13.67 15.22 -6.20
N TYR A 297 14.45 15.58 -7.20
CA TYR A 297 14.65 16.94 -7.66
C TYR A 297 14.55 16.95 -9.18
N SER A 298 13.94 17.97 -9.76
CA SER A 298 13.88 18.13 -11.20
C SER A 298 13.95 19.59 -11.61
N SER A 299 14.53 19.82 -12.78
CA SER A 299 14.53 21.09 -13.50
C SER A 299 13.92 20.83 -14.86
N LEU A 300 12.73 21.39 -15.07
CA LEU A 300 11.91 21.19 -16.24
C LEU A 300 11.84 22.49 -17.04
N LYS A 301 12.45 22.46 -18.22
CA LYS A 301 12.46 23.53 -19.21
C LYS A 301 11.45 23.18 -20.29
N ASN A 302 10.35 23.93 -20.34
CA ASN A 302 9.32 23.79 -21.37
C ASN A 302 9.46 24.93 -22.40
N GLY A 303 9.26 24.63 -23.68
CA GLY A 303 9.41 25.59 -24.77
C GLY A 303 10.86 25.88 -25.18
N TYR A 304 11.04 26.75 -26.17
CA TYR A 304 12.35 27.18 -26.65
C TYR A 304 12.83 28.41 -25.89
N LYS A 305 14.14 28.49 -25.62
CA LYS A 305 14.74 29.69 -25.03
C LYS A 305 14.40 30.90 -25.91
N ASN A 306 13.86 31.97 -25.32
CA ASN A 306 13.33 33.18 -25.99
C ASN A 306 11.94 33.07 -26.64
N SER A 307 11.23 31.94 -26.50
CA SER A 307 9.81 31.89 -26.84
C SER A 307 8.95 32.43 -25.68
N PRO A 308 7.80 33.08 -25.94
CA PRO A 308 6.91 33.60 -24.89
C PRO A 308 6.37 32.50 -23.97
N ASN A 309 6.37 31.25 -24.42
CA ASN A 309 5.90 30.08 -23.65
C ASN A 309 7.04 29.35 -22.91
N TYR A 310 8.25 29.93 -22.84
CA TYR A 310 9.38 29.34 -22.13
C TYR A 310 9.15 29.36 -20.62
N THR A 311 9.25 28.20 -19.98
CA THR A 311 9.21 28.10 -18.51
C THR A 311 10.35 27.23 -18.00
N ASP A 312 11.02 27.67 -16.92
CA ASP A 312 12.03 26.89 -16.20
C ASP A 312 11.53 26.67 -14.76
N LYS A 313 11.04 25.46 -14.50
CA LYS A 313 10.46 25.08 -13.21
C LYS A 313 11.42 24.15 -12.47
N ARG A 314 11.66 24.45 -11.20
CA ARG A 314 12.45 23.61 -10.29
C ARG A 314 11.54 23.03 -9.23
N ASP A 315 11.45 21.72 -9.20
CA ASP A 315 10.57 21.00 -8.30
C ASP A 315 11.37 20.04 -7.43
N PHE A 316 10.92 19.84 -6.19
CA PHE A 316 11.47 18.81 -5.32
C PHE A 316 10.37 18.06 -4.58
N MET A 317 10.68 16.83 -4.20
CA MET A 317 9.83 15.97 -3.38
C MET A 317 10.69 15.18 -2.42
N PHE A 318 10.38 15.27 -1.14
CA PHE A 318 10.98 14.54 -0.05
C PHE A 318 9.93 13.68 0.63
N LYS A 319 10.10 12.35 0.52
CA LYS A 319 9.28 11.37 1.24
C LYS A 319 10.16 10.61 2.23
N TRP A 320 9.77 10.56 3.49
CA TRP A 320 10.45 9.75 4.50
C TRP A 320 9.43 8.93 5.27
N GLN A 321 9.56 7.61 5.15
CA GLN A 321 8.77 6.68 5.95
C GLN A 321 9.70 5.97 6.94
N HIS A 322 9.33 5.98 8.22
CA HIS A 322 10.02 5.24 9.28
C HIS A 322 8.99 4.61 10.22
N ILE A 323 9.17 3.34 10.53
CA ILE A 323 8.37 2.64 11.52
C ILE A 323 9.32 1.86 12.43
N LYS A 324 9.25 2.15 13.73
CA LYS A 324 9.88 1.32 14.76
C LYS A 324 9.10 0.02 14.90
N ASP A 325 9.80 -1.11 14.96
CA ASP A 325 9.16 -2.42 15.13
C ASP A 325 8.60 -2.54 16.56
N PRO A 326 7.29 -2.79 16.76
CA PRO A 326 6.70 -2.94 18.10
C PRO A 326 7.34 -4.08 18.91
N LYS A 327 7.99 -5.05 18.26
CA LYS A 327 8.75 -6.11 18.94
C LYS A 327 10.01 -5.59 19.65
N SER A 328 10.52 -4.42 19.27
CA SER A 328 11.68 -3.80 19.92
C SER A 328 11.32 -3.18 21.27
N ASP A 329 10.12 -2.60 21.38
CA ASP A 329 9.59 -1.95 22.56
C ASP A 329 8.09 -1.66 22.32
N PRO A 330 7.18 -2.47 22.88
CA PRO A 330 5.74 -2.32 22.65
C PRO A 330 5.16 -1.06 23.32
N ASN A 331 5.91 -0.45 24.23
CA ASN A 331 5.51 0.72 24.98
C ASN A 331 5.88 2.01 24.25
N ASN A 332 6.84 1.99 23.32
CA ASN A 332 7.31 3.18 22.60
C ASN A 332 7.23 2.96 21.10
N ASN A 333 6.16 3.47 20.50
CA ASN A 333 5.95 3.42 19.06
C ASN A 333 6.34 4.77 18.43
N ILE A 334 7.19 4.71 17.40
CA ILE A 334 7.58 5.88 16.61
C ILE A 334 7.19 5.59 15.16
N SER A 335 6.44 6.51 14.57
CA SER A 335 5.98 6.47 13.19
C SER A 335 6.26 7.81 12.53
N ILE A 336 6.95 7.80 11.41
CA ILE A 336 7.26 8.99 10.62
C ILE A 336 6.76 8.72 9.21
N ASN A 337 5.96 9.64 8.69
CA ASN A 337 5.50 9.66 7.32
C ASN A 337 5.55 11.10 6.82
N LEU A 338 6.67 11.51 6.25
CA LEU A 338 6.83 12.82 5.63
C LEU A 338 6.57 12.72 4.14
N ASN A 339 5.87 13.71 3.60
CA ASN A 339 5.60 13.95 2.20
C ASN A 339 5.60 15.48 1.99
N LEU A 340 6.78 16.03 1.71
CA LEU A 340 7.02 17.46 1.56
C LEU A 340 7.52 17.71 0.13
N GLY A 341 7.05 18.77 -0.52
CA GLY A 341 7.50 19.09 -1.88
C GLY A 341 6.97 20.43 -2.35
N THR A 342 7.41 20.86 -3.53
CA THR A 342 6.83 22.03 -4.19
C THR A 342 5.37 21.78 -4.55
N SER A 343 4.53 22.81 -4.49
CA SER A 343 3.10 22.73 -4.85
C SER A 343 2.90 22.25 -6.29
N THR A 344 3.86 22.53 -7.16
CA THR A 344 3.85 22.14 -8.57
C THR A 344 4.44 20.76 -8.87
N TYR A 345 5.10 20.10 -7.90
CA TYR A 345 5.85 18.84 -8.15
C TYR A 345 4.98 17.78 -8.82
N ASN A 346 3.84 17.44 -8.22
CA ASN A 346 2.96 16.38 -8.72
C ASN A 346 2.42 16.70 -10.13
N ARG A 347 2.17 17.98 -10.43
CA ARG A 347 1.68 18.39 -11.76
C ARG A 347 2.73 18.26 -12.84
N ASN A 348 3.97 18.64 -12.54
CA ASN A 348 5.03 18.66 -13.55
C ASN A 348 5.80 17.33 -13.66
N ASN A 349 5.84 16.52 -12.59
CA ASN A 349 6.71 15.34 -12.49
C ASN A 349 5.95 14.01 -12.39
N SER A 350 4.63 14.02 -12.19
CA SER A 350 3.86 12.78 -12.14
C SER A 350 3.36 12.35 -13.52
N TYR A 351 3.61 11.08 -13.83
CA TYR A 351 2.97 10.39 -14.96
C TYR A 351 1.75 9.56 -14.51
N ASN A 352 1.54 9.45 -13.19
CA ASN A 352 0.41 8.75 -12.61
C ASN A 352 -0.73 9.76 -12.36
N TYR A 353 -1.89 9.50 -12.96
CA TYR A 353 -3.09 10.31 -12.82
C TYR A 353 -3.48 10.58 -11.37
N SER A 354 -3.45 9.55 -10.51
CA SER A 354 -3.82 9.70 -9.10
C SER A 354 -2.85 10.59 -8.33
N GLU A 355 -1.56 10.58 -8.67
CA GLU A 355 -0.58 11.50 -8.08
C GLU A 355 -0.71 12.90 -8.68
N TYR A 356 -0.99 13.04 -9.98
CA TYR A 356 -1.19 14.33 -10.66
C TYR A 356 -2.38 15.10 -10.08
N LEU A 357 -3.50 14.43 -9.84
CA LEU A 357 -4.69 15.03 -9.21
C LEU A 357 -4.56 15.23 -7.70
N ASN A 358 -3.53 14.66 -7.06
CA ASN A 358 -3.38 14.83 -5.63
C ASN A 358 -2.89 16.25 -5.32
N ASN A 359 -3.85 17.10 -4.96
CA ASN A 359 -3.61 18.48 -4.55
C ASN A 359 -3.27 18.62 -3.06
N THR A 360 -3.07 17.53 -2.33
CA THR A 360 -2.76 17.58 -0.89
C THR A 360 -1.46 16.84 -0.54
N LEU A 361 -0.59 17.53 0.20
CA LEU A 361 0.62 16.95 0.77
C LEU A 361 0.46 16.88 2.29
N ARG A 362 0.52 15.66 2.84
CA ARG A 362 0.34 15.40 4.27
C ARG A 362 1.58 14.75 4.85
N SER A 363 2.10 15.32 5.91
CA SER A 363 3.19 14.76 6.71
C SER A 363 2.74 14.57 8.15
N ASN A 364 3.19 13.50 8.77
CA ASN A 364 2.93 13.21 10.18
C ASN A 364 4.13 12.53 10.82
N ILE A 365 4.57 13.06 11.95
CA ILE A 365 5.52 12.42 12.87
C ILE A 365 4.73 12.14 14.14
N SER A 366 4.72 10.90 14.60
CA SER A 366 4.06 10.52 15.85
C SER A 366 4.95 9.66 16.74
N LEU A 367 4.95 10.01 18.02
CA LEU A 367 5.59 9.28 19.10
C LEU A 367 4.53 8.96 20.14
N ILE A 368 4.31 7.66 20.35
CA ILE A 368 3.37 7.16 21.36
C ILE A 368 4.17 6.45 22.44
N LYS A 369 4.09 6.96 23.66
CA LYS A 369 4.67 6.39 24.88
C LYS A 369 3.54 5.89 25.78
N LYS A 370 3.46 4.57 25.96
CA LYS A 370 2.65 3.94 27.00
C LYS A 370 3.55 3.70 28.20
N PHE A 371 3.09 4.06 29.38
CA PHE A 371 3.83 3.77 30.60
C PHE A 371 3.43 2.36 31.06
N GLN A 372 4.41 1.46 31.15
CA GLN A 372 4.18 0.09 31.59
C GLN A 372 3.63 0.09 33.01
N ASP A 373 2.63 -0.76 33.28
CA ASP A 373 1.96 -0.93 34.57
C ASP A 373 1.34 0.36 35.15
N LYS A 374 1.26 1.42 34.33
CA LYS A 374 0.63 2.69 34.69
C LYS A 374 -0.53 2.98 33.74
N PRO A 375 -1.58 3.68 34.21
CA PRO A 375 -2.72 4.03 33.39
C PRO A 375 -2.44 5.22 32.44
N TYR A 376 -1.19 5.66 32.31
CA TYR A 376 -0.82 6.85 31.55
C TYR A 376 -0.39 6.51 30.13
N SER A 377 -0.73 7.39 29.20
CA SER A 377 -0.20 7.37 27.84
C SER A 377 0.02 8.78 27.33
N LEU A 378 1.08 8.95 26.55
CA LEU A 378 1.46 10.21 25.92
C LEU A 378 1.55 9.98 24.41
N ASN A 379 0.90 10.84 23.65
CA ASN A 379 1.05 10.93 22.21
C ASN A 379 1.58 12.32 21.85
N LEU A 380 2.73 12.38 21.21
CA LEU A 380 3.31 13.61 20.67
C LEU A 380 3.32 13.51 19.15
N SER A 381 2.67 14.46 18.50
CA SER A 381 2.57 14.56 17.05
C SER A 381 3.13 15.87 16.52
N VAL A 382 3.60 15.79 15.27
CA VAL A 382 3.83 16.94 14.40
C VAL A 382 3.15 16.63 13.08
N SER A 383 2.22 17.47 12.67
CA SER A 383 1.51 17.31 11.41
C SER A 383 1.75 18.51 10.50
N HIS A 384 1.76 18.23 9.20
CA HIS A 384 1.80 19.24 8.15
C HIS A 384 0.77 18.86 7.09
N TYR A 385 -0.02 19.84 6.69
CA TYR A 385 -0.97 19.76 5.60
C TYR A 385 -0.73 20.91 4.64
N GLN A 386 -0.63 20.62 3.36
CA GLN A 386 -0.51 21.63 2.32
C GLN A 386 -1.51 21.34 1.22
N ASN A 387 -2.21 22.37 0.76
CA ASN A 387 -3.07 22.34 -0.41
C ASN A 387 -2.36 23.06 -1.56
N THR A 388 -2.09 22.34 -2.65
CA THR A 388 -1.30 22.87 -3.78
C THR A 388 -2.12 23.68 -4.78
N ILE A 389 -3.44 23.79 -4.61
CA ILE A 389 -4.30 24.70 -5.38
C ILE A 389 -4.27 26.09 -4.75
N THR A 390 -4.54 26.18 -3.45
CA THR A 390 -4.63 27.44 -2.69
C THR A 390 -3.29 27.91 -2.14
N ASN A 391 -2.24 27.08 -2.28
CA ASN A 391 -0.92 27.25 -1.65
C ASN A 391 -0.98 27.39 -0.12
N SER A 392 -2.09 26.99 0.50
CA SER A 392 -2.22 27.06 1.96
C SER A 392 -1.42 25.93 2.62
N ILE A 393 -0.75 26.28 3.70
CA ILE A 393 0.06 25.40 4.53
C ILE A 393 -0.41 25.51 5.98
N SER A 394 -0.62 24.37 6.60
CA SER A 394 -0.99 24.22 7.99
C SER A 394 0.04 23.33 8.68
N ILE A 395 0.62 23.80 9.77
CA ILE A 395 1.57 23.03 10.57
C ILE A 395 1.07 23.02 12.00
N THR A 396 0.86 21.83 12.56
CA THR A 396 0.57 21.66 13.98
C THR A 396 1.81 21.10 14.68
N SER A 397 2.42 21.91 15.54
CA SER A 397 3.60 21.53 16.31
C SER A 397 3.84 22.44 17.53
N PRO A 398 4.04 21.89 18.74
CA PRO A 398 3.78 20.50 19.12
C PRO A 398 2.27 20.21 19.25
N ASP A 399 1.86 18.99 18.93
CA ASP A 399 0.54 18.45 19.25
C ASP A 399 0.71 17.34 20.30
N LEU A 400 0.33 17.60 21.55
CA LEU A 400 0.56 16.69 22.66
C LEU A 400 -0.77 16.26 23.27
N ILE A 401 -1.00 14.94 23.33
CA ILE A 401 -2.16 14.34 23.97
C ILE A 401 -1.68 13.43 25.10
N PHE A 402 -1.96 13.82 26.33
CA PHE A 402 -1.74 12.98 27.50
C PHE A 402 -3.08 12.40 27.97
N ARG A 403 -3.12 11.10 28.23
CA ARG A 403 -4.34 10.41 28.64
C ARG A 403 -4.10 9.52 29.85
N ILE A 404 -5.00 9.61 30.80
CA ILE A 404 -5.18 8.65 31.88
C ILE A 404 -6.31 7.71 31.46
N LYS A 405 -6.00 6.42 31.33
CA LYS A 405 -6.96 5.37 30.98
C LYS A 405 -8.10 5.34 31.98
N LYS A 406 -9.26 4.91 31.50
CA LYS A 406 -10.45 4.70 32.32
C LYS A 406 -10.12 3.77 33.50
N MET A 407 -10.34 4.27 34.71
CA MET A 407 -10.15 3.55 35.96
C MET A 407 -11.28 3.85 36.93
N ASN A 408 -11.33 3.10 38.02
CA ASN A 408 -12.28 3.29 39.08
C ASN A 408 -11.93 4.52 39.94
N LEU A 409 -12.92 5.28 40.42
CA LEU A 409 -12.65 6.38 41.36
C LEU A 409 -12.06 5.88 42.69
N GLN A 410 -12.37 4.65 43.09
CA GLN A 410 -11.73 4.00 44.23
C GLN A 410 -10.24 3.78 44.00
N GLU A 411 -9.82 3.31 42.82
CA GLU A 411 -8.42 3.07 42.48
C GLU A 411 -7.62 4.38 42.43
N LEU A 412 -8.25 5.48 42.03
CA LEU A 412 -7.64 6.80 41.99
C LEU A 412 -7.47 7.42 43.38
N THR A 413 -8.49 7.32 44.23
CA THR A 413 -8.55 8.02 45.54
C THR A 413 -8.03 7.18 46.71
N GLY A 414 -7.92 5.87 46.55
CA GLY A 414 -7.59 4.93 47.63
C GLY A 414 -8.71 4.72 48.65
N ILE A 415 -9.89 5.34 48.47
CA ILE A 415 -11.01 5.28 49.43
C ILE A 415 -11.80 3.98 49.24
N GLN A 416 -11.59 3.00 50.12
CA GLN A 416 -12.11 1.63 49.95
C GLN A 416 -13.60 1.41 50.27
N LYS A 417 -14.36 2.42 50.74
CA LYS A 417 -15.61 2.17 51.50
C LYS A 417 -16.96 2.34 50.79
N THR A 418 -17.06 2.74 49.52
CA THR A 418 -18.40 2.97 48.92
C THR A 418 -18.63 2.28 47.57
N LYS A 419 -19.72 1.50 47.48
CA LYS A 419 -20.19 0.82 46.25
C LYS A 419 -20.39 1.78 45.06
N ILE A 420 -20.67 3.05 45.34
CA ILE A 420 -20.83 4.10 44.33
C ILE A 420 -19.48 4.41 43.67
N LEU A 421 -18.42 4.64 44.45
CA LEU A 421 -17.08 4.91 43.93
C LEU A 421 -16.59 3.74 43.09
N GLN A 422 -16.86 2.49 43.52
CA GLN A 422 -16.51 1.27 42.78
C GLN A 422 -17.19 1.14 41.41
N LYS A 423 -18.26 1.89 41.13
CA LYS A 423 -18.96 1.83 39.83
C LYS A 423 -18.74 3.11 39.01
N THR A 424 -18.15 4.13 39.62
CA THR A 424 -17.85 5.40 39.00
C THR A 424 -16.49 5.32 38.31
N ASN A 425 -16.54 5.42 37.00
CA ASN A 425 -15.35 5.44 36.17
C ASN A 425 -14.89 6.86 35.90
N PHE A 426 -13.59 7.06 35.98
CA PHE A 426 -12.90 8.31 35.70
C PHE A 426 -11.88 8.11 34.58
N SER A 427 -11.72 9.14 33.75
CA SER A 427 -10.56 9.28 32.88
C SER A 427 -10.20 10.75 32.74
N TYR A 428 -9.00 11.02 32.23
CA TYR A 428 -8.52 12.37 32.02
C TYR A 428 -7.79 12.46 30.69
N ASN A 429 -8.10 13.47 29.89
CA ASN A 429 -7.40 13.78 28.65
C ASN A 429 -6.91 15.23 28.71
N LEU A 430 -5.61 15.43 28.55
CA LEU A 430 -4.99 16.73 28.29
C LEU A 430 -4.59 16.77 26.82
N HIS A 431 -4.97 17.84 26.12
CA HIS A 431 -4.60 18.10 24.73
C HIS A 431 -3.98 19.49 24.63
N LEU A 432 -2.67 19.55 24.43
CA LEU A 432 -1.96 20.77 24.08
C LEU A 432 -1.83 20.81 22.56
N LYS A 433 -2.29 21.90 21.95
CA LYS A 433 -2.24 22.09 20.51
C LYS A 433 -1.60 23.44 20.20
N ASN A 434 -0.66 23.44 19.26
CA ASN A 434 -0.09 24.65 18.69
C ASN A 434 -0.09 24.51 17.17
N GLU A 435 -0.71 25.42 16.45
CA GLU A 435 -0.82 25.37 14.99
C GLU A 435 -0.62 26.74 14.34
N ILE A 436 -0.22 26.71 13.08
CA ILE A 436 -0.16 27.88 12.20
C ILE A 436 -0.80 27.53 10.87
N ASN A 437 -1.65 28.42 10.37
CA ASN A 437 -2.25 28.35 9.04
C ASN A 437 -1.79 29.57 8.26
N THR A 438 -1.09 29.37 7.16
CA THR A 438 -0.56 30.46 6.32
C THR A 438 -0.43 29.99 4.87
N ILE A 439 0.18 30.80 4.01
CA ILE A 439 0.51 30.46 2.62
C ILE A 439 1.99 30.06 2.58
N ASP A 440 2.34 29.10 1.72
CA ASP A 440 3.70 28.54 1.64
C ASP A 440 4.81 29.59 1.45
N SER A 441 4.54 30.67 0.70
CA SER A 441 5.46 31.80 0.47
C SER A 441 5.75 32.64 1.73
N ILE A 442 4.82 32.66 2.68
CA ILE A 442 4.88 33.51 3.89
C ILE A 442 5.48 32.75 5.07
N LEU A 443 5.33 31.42 5.11
CA LEU A 443 5.67 30.57 6.25
C LEU A 443 7.07 30.82 6.84
N PHE A 444 8.08 31.11 6.00
CA PHE A 444 9.47 31.33 6.45
C PHE A 444 9.93 32.78 6.36
N SER A 445 9.16 33.66 5.73
CA SER A 445 9.56 35.04 5.45
C SER A 445 8.98 36.03 6.46
N ASN A 446 7.73 35.85 6.90
CA ASN A 446 7.02 36.85 7.70
C ASN A 446 6.18 36.27 8.85
N THR A 447 6.36 35.00 9.22
CA THR A 447 5.61 34.41 10.34
C THR A 447 6.14 34.85 11.70
N LYS A 448 5.24 35.34 12.54
CA LYS A 448 5.51 35.72 13.94
C LYS A 448 4.91 34.69 14.89
N ILE A 449 5.40 34.65 16.13
CA ILE A 449 4.85 33.80 17.20
C ILE A 449 3.36 34.14 17.47
N GLN A 450 2.97 35.39 17.23
CA GLN A 450 1.59 35.86 17.38
C GLN A 450 0.62 35.25 16.35
N ASP A 451 1.12 34.72 15.23
CA ASP A 451 0.29 34.09 14.19
C ASP A 451 -0.07 32.63 14.52
N PHE A 452 0.57 32.05 15.55
CA PHE A 452 0.26 30.70 16.00
C PHE A 452 -0.98 30.68 16.88
N SER A 453 -1.93 29.82 16.58
CA SER A 453 -3.02 29.50 17.50
C SER A 453 -2.56 28.38 18.44
N ASN A 454 -2.50 28.68 19.73
CA ASN A 454 -2.08 27.76 20.78
C ASN A 454 -3.19 27.59 21.83
N GLY A 455 -3.15 26.51 22.59
CA GLY A 455 -4.10 26.27 23.67
C GLY A 455 -3.90 24.92 24.34
N ILE A 456 -4.50 24.76 25.51
CA ILE A 456 -4.54 23.49 26.25
C ILE A 456 -5.99 23.17 26.59
N ARG A 457 -6.43 21.93 26.35
CA ARG A 457 -7.75 21.43 26.70
C ARG A 457 -7.62 20.30 27.70
N HIS A 458 -8.28 20.46 28.84
CA HIS A 458 -8.43 19.44 29.88
C HIS A 458 -9.83 18.86 29.74
N GLN A 459 -9.96 17.54 29.77
CA GLN A 459 -11.26 16.88 29.70
C GLN A 459 -11.33 15.76 30.75
N ILE A 460 -12.34 15.83 31.60
CA ILE A 460 -12.55 14.92 32.73
C ILE A 460 -13.95 14.30 32.60
N PRO A 461 -14.11 13.22 31.81
CA PRO A 461 -15.36 12.49 31.76
C PRO A 461 -15.45 11.49 32.92
N ILE A 462 -16.53 11.64 33.69
CA ILE A 462 -16.94 10.77 34.79
C ILE A 462 -18.20 10.04 34.35
N SER A 463 -18.25 8.71 34.51
CA SER A 463 -19.41 7.92 34.10
C SER A 463 -19.68 6.77 35.05
N GLN A 464 -20.95 6.48 35.28
CA GLN A 464 -21.39 5.35 36.07
C GLN A 464 -22.38 4.54 35.24
N SER A 465 -22.44 3.22 35.43
CA SER A 465 -23.45 2.38 34.78
C SER A 465 -24.07 1.45 35.82
N PHE A 466 -25.40 1.37 35.82
CA PHE A 466 -26.14 0.49 36.71
C PHE A 466 -27.43 0.00 36.06
N ASN A 467 -27.90 -1.16 36.54
CA ASN A 467 -29.16 -1.75 36.11
C ASN A 467 -30.29 -1.22 37.00
N LEU A 468 -31.31 -0.61 36.40
CA LEU A 468 -32.56 -0.22 37.04
C LEU A 468 -33.62 -1.29 36.74
N LEU A 469 -34.31 -1.77 37.79
CA LEU A 469 -35.36 -2.80 37.69
C LEU A 469 -34.95 -4.08 36.92
N LYS A 470 -33.65 -4.39 36.83
CA LYS A 470 -33.04 -5.49 36.03
C LYS A 470 -33.20 -5.39 34.50
N TYR A 471 -34.09 -4.55 33.99
CA TYR A 471 -34.38 -4.44 32.55
C TYR A 471 -33.71 -3.25 31.85
N PHE A 472 -33.48 -2.16 32.59
CA PHE A 472 -32.95 -0.93 32.02
C PHE A 472 -31.51 -0.71 32.45
N ILE A 473 -30.63 -0.42 31.50
CA ILE A 473 -29.25 0.00 31.76
C ILE A 473 -29.22 1.51 31.67
N ILE A 474 -28.94 2.16 32.81
CA ILE A 474 -28.80 3.61 32.89
C ILE A 474 -27.32 3.95 33.04
N THR A 475 -26.84 4.85 32.18
CA THR A 475 -25.44 5.28 32.15
C THR A 475 -25.36 6.80 32.19
N PRO A 476 -25.43 7.43 33.39
CA PRO A 476 -25.13 8.84 33.53
C PRO A 476 -23.64 9.10 33.30
N LYS A 477 -23.35 10.21 32.63
CA LYS A 477 -22.01 10.70 32.29
C LYS A 477 -21.98 12.21 32.49
N PHE A 478 -21.03 12.68 33.28
CA PHE A 478 -20.70 14.08 33.43
C PHE A 478 -19.35 14.34 32.78
N ASN A 479 -19.26 15.35 31.92
CA ASN A 479 -18.03 15.69 31.22
C ASN A 479 -17.69 17.15 31.50
N TYR A 480 -16.61 17.37 32.26
CA TYR A 480 -16.05 18.69 32.49
C TYR A 480 -14.91 18.96 31.50
N SER A 481 -14.91 20.12 30.87
CA SER A 481 -13.86 20.57 29.96
C SER A 481 -13.34 21.95 30.36
N GLU A 482 -12.03 22.08 30.57
CA GLU A 482 -11.36 23.38 30.79
C GLU A 482 -10.51 23.68 29.57
N LEU A 483 -10.61 24.89 29.03
CA LEU A 483 -9.73 25.41 27.99
C LEU A 483 -8.82 26.46 28.60
N TRP A 484 -7.54 26.39 28.29
CA TRP A 484 -6.55 27.42 28.56
C TRP A 484 -6.15 28.08 27.25
N HIS A 485 -6.29 29.40 27.24
CA HIS A 485 -6.00 30.29 26.13
C HIS A 485 -4.84 31.19 26.50
N PHE A 486 -4.03 31.56 25.50
CA PHE A 486 -2.86 32.43 25.69
C PHE A 486 -3.02 33.80 25.05
N LYS A 487 -4.18 34.04 24.42
CA LYS A 487 -4.52 35.26 23.70
C LYS A 487 -5.99 35.60 23.91
N LYS A 488 -6.30 36.85 24.17
CA LYS A 488 -7.65 37.42 24.11
C LYS A 488 -7.73 38.33 22.88
N THR A 489 -8.80 38.22 22.12
CA THR A 489 -9.09 39.09 20.96
C THR A 489 -10.20 40.03 21.36
N ILE A 490 -9.99 41.32 21.12
CA ILE A 490 -11.02 42.36 21.26
C ILE A 490 -11.29 42.89 19.87
N LYS A 491 -12.56 42.94 19.48
CA LYS A 491 -13.01 43.48 18.21
C LYS A 491 -13.65 44.83 18.44
N THR A 492 -13.20 45.82 17.67
CA THR A 492 -13.79 47.15 17.65
C THR A 492 -14.09 47.52 16.21
N LEU A 493 -15.16 48.28 16.01
CA LEU A 493 -15.54 48.76 14.69
C LEU A 493 -14.86 50.10 14.45
N GLY A 494 -14.07 50.22 13.38
CA GLY A 494 -13.50 51.49 12.95
C GLY A 494 -14.56 52.42 12.34
N PRO A 495 -14.22 53.69 12.07
CA PRO A 495 -15.14 54.69 11.53
C PRO A 495 -15.68 54.38 10.11
N LEU A 496 -15.15 53.35 9.43
CA LEU A 496 -15.54 52.90 8.09
C LEU A 496 -16.07 51.45 8.07
N ASP A 497 -16.60 50.93 9.18
CA ASP A 497 -17.00 49.51 9.34
C ASP A 497 -15.84 48.52 9.16
N GLU A 498 -14.60 49.01 9.30
CA GLU A 498 -13.42 48.17 9.29
C GLU A 498 -13.28 47.51 10.67
N LEU A 499 -13.44 46.19 10.70
CA LEU A 499 -13.27 45.40 11.91
C LEU A 499 -11.79 45.43 12.34
N GLN A 500 -11.50 46.13 13.43
CA GLN A 500 -10.17 46.18 14.03
C GLN A 500 -10.06 45.12 15.14
N GLU A 501 -9.14 44.18 14.96
CA GLU A 501 -8.83 43.14 15.94
C GLU A 501 -7.59 43.49 16.75
N GLU A 502 -7.75 43.70 18.05
CA GLU A 502 -6.64 43.79 18.99
C GLU A 502 -6.41 42.44 19.68
N ARG A 503 -5.15 41.95 19.66
CA ARG A 503 -4.77 40.66 20.27
C ARG A 503 -3.88 40.88 21.49
N ILE A 504 -4.43 40.59 22.66
CA ILE A 504 -3.76 40.74 23.95
C ILE A 504 -3.24 39.37 24.39
N ASN A 505 -1.92 39.24 24.56
CA ASN A 505 -1.33 38.01 25.09
C ASN A 505 -1.52 37.96 26.61
N GLY A 506 -1.94 36.80 27.13
CA GLY A 506 -2.20 36.61 28.56
C GLY A 506 -2.71 35.19 28.84
N PHE A 507 -2.76 34.78 30.09
CA PHE A 507 -3.31 33.46 30.44
C PHE A 507 -4.79 33.59 30.81
N TYR A 508 -5.65 32.90 30.05
CA TYR A 508 -7.10 32.91 30.26
C TYR A 508 -7.61 31.47 30.31
N ARG A 509 -8.64 31.24 31.12
CA ARG A 509 -9.21 29.90 31.32
C ARG A 509 -10.74 29.93 31.25
N ASN A 510 -11.30 28.92 30.61
CA ASN A 510 -12.73 28.80 30.39
C ASN A 510 -13.18 27.36 30.67
N GLY A 511 -14.05 27.19 31.66
CA GLY A 511 -14.65 25.90 31.99
C GLY A 511 -16.06 25.76 31.41
N TYR A 512 -16.39 24.59 30.89
CA TYR A 512 -17.75 24.20 30.53
C TYR A 512 -17.99 22.72 30.84
N TYR A 513 -19.25 22.33 30.99
CA TYR A 513 -19.61 20.95 31.28
C TYR A 513 -20.85 20.51 30.53
N ASP A 514 -20.99 19.20 30.34
CA ASP A 514 -22.20 18.58 29.80
C ASP A 514 -22.58 17.35 30.63
N PHE A 515 -23.88 17.11 30.72
CA PHE A 515 -24.45 15.94 31.36
C PHE A 515 -25.17 15.10 30.32
N THR A 516 -24.75 13.84 30.16
CA THR A 516 -25.35 12.89 29.23
C THR A 516 -25.85 11.68 30.01
N THR A 517 -27.11 11.26 29.82
CA THR A 517 -27.63 10.02 30.39
C THR A 517 -28.23 9.16 29.30
N ASN A 518 -27.70 7.96 29.14
CA ASN A 518 -28.23 6.96 28.23
C ASN A 518 -29.02 5.90 29.00
N ILE A 519 -30.27 5.68 28.59
CA ILE A 519 -31.15 4.61 29.07
C ILE A 519 -31.36 3.64 27.91
N SER A 520 -31.10 2.35 28.13
CA SER A 520 -31.31 1.33 27.09
C SER A 520 -31.88 0.05 27.68
N THR A 521 -32.65 -0.68 26.87
CA THR A 521 -33.14 -2.03 27.20
C THR A 521 -33.01 -2.94 25.99
N LYS A 522 -33.12 -4.26 26.19
CA LYS A 522 -33.10 -5.26 25.12
C LYS A 522 -34.36 -6.12 25.20
N ILE A 523 -35.13 -6.11 24.13
CA ILE A 523 -36.36 -6.88 23.97
C ILE A 523 -36.07 -8.01 22.99
N PHE A 524 -36.35 -9.25 23.39
CA PHE A 524 -36.15 -10.43 22.56
C PHE A 524 -37.51 -11.01 22.15
N GLY A 525 -37.76 -11.08 20.84
CA GLY A 525 -38.85 -11.85 20.26
C GLY A 525 -38.31 -13.13 19.61
N SER A 526 -38.94 -14.27 19.87
CA SER A 526 -38.60 -15.54 19.21
C SER A 526 -39.84 -16.19 18.62
N TYR A 527 -39.79 -16.51 17.33
CA TYR A 527 -40.90 -17.12 16.61
C TYR A 527 -40.45 -18.48 16.07
N LYS A 528 -41.15 -19.56 16.40
CA LYS A 528 -40.86 -20.89 15.84
C LYS A 528 -41.58 -21.02 14.51
N ILE A 529 -40.83 -21.27 13.45
CA ILE A 529 -41.35 -21.53 12.11
C ILE A 529 -40.76 -22.89 11.76
N ASN A 530 -41.57 -23.94 11.77
CA ASN A 530 -41.13 -25.31 11.42
C ASN A 530 -41.50 -25.61 9.96
N LYS A 531 -41.19 -24.70 9.05
CA LYS A 531 -41.51 -24.79 7.62
C LYS A 531 -40.31 -24.32 6.79
N MET A 532 -40.12 -24.86 5.59
CA MET A 532 -39.06 -24.45 4.66
C MET A 532 -37.62 -24.51 5.21
N ASN A 533 -37.26 -25.57 5.95
CA ASN A 533 -35.93 -25.76 6.56
C ASN A 533 -35.52 -24.64 7.53
N ILE A 534 -36.48 -23.85 8.00
CA ILE A 534 -36.34 -22.88 9.07
C ILE A 534 -36.80 -23.60 10.35
N LYS A 535 -36.09 -23.41 11.47
CA LYS A 535 -36.47 -23.87 12.82
C LYS A 535 -37.07 -22.73 13.65
N GLY A 536 -36.75 -21.49 13.30
CA GLY A 536 -37.29 -20.31 13.95
C GLY A 536 -36.50 -19.05 13.66
N MET A 537 -37.08 -17.94 14.05
CA MET A 537 -36.57 -16.59 13.89
C MET A 537 -36.43 -15.93 15.26
N ARG A 538 -35.43 -15.10 15.43
CA ARG A 538 -35.20 -14.28 16.62
C ARG A 538 -35.05 -12.83 16.20
N HIS A 539 -35.89 -11.96 16.74
CA HIS A 539 -35.80 -10.51 16.60
C HIS A 539 -35.29 -9.94 17.93
N THR A 540 -34.21 -9.16 17.89
CA THR A 540 -33.71 -8.42 19.05
C THR A 540 -33.90 -6.93 18.78
N ILE A 541 -34.68 -6.27 19.63
CA ILE A 541 -34.92 -4.82 19.57
C ILE A 541 -34.17 -4.19 20.74
N THR A 542 -33.34 -3.20 20.45
CA THR A 542 -32.59 -2.43 21.46
C THR A 542 -33.00 -0.96 21.35
N PRO A 543 -34.09 -0.54 22.02
CA PRO A 543 -34.41 0.87 22.15
C PRO A 543 -33.45 1.54 23.14
N SER A 544 -33.04 2.75 22.81
CA SER A 544 -32.18 3.58 23.64
C SER A 544 -32.60 5.05 23.54
N ILE A 545 -32.62 5.71 24.70
CA ILE A 545 -32.92 7.12 24.86
C ILE A 545 -31.68 7.78 25.46
N ASN A 546 -31.14 8.78 24.79
CA ASN A 546 -29.97 9.50 25.23
C ASN A 546 -30.33 10.97 25.48
N PHE A 547 -30.37 11.36 26.74
CA PHE A 547 -30.57 12.74 27.17
C PHE A 547 -29.23 13.44 27.28
N ILE A 548 -29.06 14.58 26.60
CA ILE A 548 -27.86 15.42 26.64
C ILE A 548 -28.28 16.81 27.09
N TYR A 549 -27.75 17.27 28.21
CA TYR A 549 -27.93 18.63 28.71
C TYR A 549 -26.59 19.37 28.70
N LYS A 550 -26.55 20.49 27.98
CA LYS A 550 -25.44 21.46 27.99
C LYS A 550 -26.02 22.80 28.47
N PRO A 551 -25.60 23.30 29.64
CA PRO A 551 -26.02 24.62 30.11
C PRO A 551 -25.49 25.73 29.19
N GLU A 552 -26.07 26.92 29.33
CA GLU A 552 -25.48 28.15 28.79
C GLU A 552 -24.10 28.36 29.41
N ILE A 553 -23.16 28.85 28.62
CA ILE A 553 -21.80 29.10 29.07
C ILE A 553 -21.76 30.52 29.67
N SER A 554 -20.77 30.83 30.51
CA SER A 554 -20.65 32.16 31.12
C SER A 554 -20.54 33.26 30.06
N LYS A 555 -21.42 34.27 30.15
CA LYS A 555 -21.41 35.47 29.28
C LYS A 555 -20.04 36.16 29.20
N ASN A 556 -19.26 36.09 30.28
CA ASN A 556 -17.91 36.66 30.37
C ASN A 556 -16.88 36.09 29.37
N TYR A 557 -17.23 35.05 28.59
CA TYR A 557 -16.38 34.50 27.54
C TYR A 557 -16.66 35.08 26.17
N PHE A 558 -17.76 35.80 26.04
CA PHE A 558 -18.22 36.45 24.84
C PHE A 558 -18.22 37.96 25.04
N ASP A 559 -18.12 38.67 23.94
CA ASP A 559 -18.23 40.12 23.87
C ASP A 559 -18.99 40.45 22.58
N SER A 560 -19.51 41.66 22.46
CA SER A 560 -20.26 42.07 21.28
C SER A 560 -19.77 43.41 20.75
N TYR A 561 -19.91 43.60 19.44
CA TYR A 561 -19.78 44.91 18.82
C TYR A 561 -21.03 45.17 17.98
N THR A 562 -21.43 46.43 17.89
CA THR A 562 -22.59 46.84 17.09
C THR A 562 -22.12 47.19 15.67
N ASN A 563 -22.75 46.61 14.66
CA ASN A 563 -22.49 46.98 13.26
C ASN A 563 -23.23 48.29 12.88
N LEU A 564 -23.00 48.82 11.68
CA LEU A 564 -23.68 50.02 11.18
C LEU A 564 -25.21 49.86 11.04
N LEU A 565 -25.72 48.63 10.98
CA LEU A 565 -27.15 48.31 10.92
C LEU A 565 -27.81 48.32 12.32
N GLY A 566 -27.03 48.57 13.38
CA GLY A 566 -27.51 48.54 14.77
C GLY A 566 -27.64 47.13 15.35
N GLU A 567 -27.12 46.11 14.66
CA GLU A 567 -27.16 44.72 15.10
C GLU A 567 -25.95 44.44 16.01
N GLU A 568 -26.20 43.87 17.19
CA GLU A 568 -25.13 43.37 18.06
C GLU A 568 -24.62 42.02 17.57
N ILE A 569 -23.35 41.95 17.20
CA ILE A 569 -22.68 40.72 16.78
C ILE A 569 -21.85 40.19 17.96
N GLU A 570 -22.31 39.11 18.57
CA GLU A 570 -21.58 38.41 19.64
C GLU A 570 -20.42 37.59 19.05
N TYR A 571 -19.24 37.70 19.64
CA TYR A 571 -18.05 36.93 19.27
C TYR A 571 -17.36 36.35 20.50
N PHE A 572 -16.66 35.24 20.29
CA PHE A 572 -15.92 34.57 21.37
C PHE A 572 -14.56 35.25 21.57
N LEU A 573 -14.30 35.73 22.78
CA LEU A 573 -13.08 36.49 23.14
C LEU A 573 -11.76 35.74 22.88
N TYR A 574 -11.80 34.41 22.72
CA TYR A 574 -10.61 33.57 22.58
C TYR A 574 -10.54 32.81 21.24
N GLU A 575 -11.28 33.25 20.22
CA GLU A 575 -11.39 32.60 18.89
C GLU A 575 -10.05 32.32 18.17
N ASN A 576 -9.03 33.16 18.39
CA ASN A 576 -7.70 33.03 17.76
C ASN A 576 -6.77 32.02 18.46
N ASN A 577 -7.29 31.19 19.36
CA ASN A 577 -6.55 30.11 20.03
C ASN A 577 -6.85 28.75 19.38
N ALA A 578 -6.03 27.73 19.70
CA ALA A 578 -6.15 26.40 19.09
C ALA A 578 -7.46 25.67 19.42
N PHE A 579 -8.14 26.11 20.48
CA PHE A 579 -9.41 25.57 20.94
C PHE A 579 -10.42 26.71 21.08
N PHE A 580 -11.66 26.43 20.69
CA PHE A 580 -12.78 27.32 20.87
C PHE A 580 -13.91 26.58 21.58
N ILE A 581 -14.72 27.34 22.31
CA ILE A 581 -16.02 26.87 22.79
C ILE A 581 -17.01 27.25 21.70
N GLY A 582 -17.79 26.30 21.20
CA GLY A 582 -18.85 26.61 20.22
C GLY A 582 -19.94 27.52 20.82
N ASN A 583 -21.06 27.68 20.12
CA ASN A 583 -22.15 28.57 20.52
C ASN A 583 -22.48 28.51 22.03
N ASN A 584 -22.69 29.70 22.60
CA ASN A 584 -23.07 29.92 24.00
C ASN A 584 -24.43 29.30 24.36
N GLN A 585 -25.21 28.90 23.36
CA GLN A 585 -26.58 28.43 23.53
C GLN A 585 -26.69 27.22 24.47
N LYS A 586 -27.56 27.38 25.45
CA LYS A 586 -28.12 26.28 26.25
C LYS A 586 -28.75 25.27 25.30
N SER A 587 -28.46 23.99 25.47
CA SER A 587 -29.07 22.94 24.65
C SER A 587 -29.45 21.73 25.49
N SER A 588 -30.60 21.15 25.17
CA SER A 588 -31.11 19.96 25.83
C SER A 588 -31.71 19.06 24.77
N LYS A 589 -31.05 17.94 24.50
CA LYS A 589 -31.35 17.05 23.39
C LYS A 589 -31.78 15.68 23.91
N ILE A 590 -32.94 15.22 23.47
CA ILE A 590 -33.38 13.83 23.66
C ILE A 590 -33.16 13.12 22.32
N ALA A 591 -32.18 12.23 22.26
CA ALA A 591 -31.95 11.38 21.10
C ALA A 591 -32.60 10.01 21.31
N LEU A 592 -33.39 9.58 20.33
CA LEU A 592 -34.03 8.27 20.28
C LEU A 592 -33.29 7.41 19.27
N ASN A 593 -33.00 6.17 19.64
CA ASN A 593 -32.35 5.21 18.77
C ASN A 593 -32.93 3.82 18.99
N ILE A 594 -33.44 3.21 17.92
CA ILE A 594 -34.02 1.86 17.92
C ILE A 594 -33.20 1.00 16.96
N SER A 595 -32.46 0.05 17.52
CA SER A 595 -31.70 -0.94 16.74
C SER A 595 -32.43 -2.29 16.71
N ASN A 596 -32.55 -2.86 15.52
CA ASN A 596 -33.21 -4.12 15.25
C ASN A 596 -32.21 -5.09 14.61
N ILE A 597 -32.14 -6.31 15.16
CA ILE A 597 -31.36 -7.41 14.59
C ILE A 597 -32.31 -8.58 14.39
N LEU A 598 -32.31 -9.15 13.17
CA LEU A 598 -33.16 -10.29 12.83
C LEU A 598 -32.29 -11.49 12.45
N GLU A 599 -32.43 -12.57 13.20
CA GLU A 599 -31.68 -13.81 13.01
C GLU A 599 -32.61 -14.98 12.71
N LEU A 600 -32.15 -15.90 11.88
CA LEU A 600 -32.88 -17.09 11.48
C LEU A 600 -32.04 -18.33 11.77
N LYS A 601 -32.68 -19.33 12.38
CA LYS A 601 -32.14 -20.68 12.53
C LYS A 601 -32.67 -21.53 11.39
N LYS A 602 -31.78 -22.07 10.55
CA LYS A 602 -32.12 -23.02 9.48
C LYS A 602 -31.43 -24.36 9.67
N THR A 603 -32.02 -25.44 9.17
CA THR A 603 -31.33 -26.73 9.00
C THR A 603 -30.54 -26.75 7.71
N SER A 604 -29.44 -27.50 7.70
CA SER A 604 -28.71 -27.79 6.47
C SER A 604 -29.60 -28.63 5.53
N ARG A 605 -29.50 -28.38 4.22
CA ARG A 605 -30.19 -29.21 3.21
C ARG A 605 -29.64 -30.63 3.14
N LYS A 606 -28.41 -30.86 3.61
CA LYS A 606 -27.73 -32.17 3.56
C LYS A 606 -27.85 -32.98 4.85
N ASP A 607 -28.23 -32.35 5.95
CA ASP A 607 -28.31 -33.00 7.27
C ASP A 607 -29.30 -32.22 8.17
N SER A 608 -30.40 -32.86 8.54
CA SER A 608 -31.49 -32.29 9.35
C SER A 608 -31.07 -31.98 10.79
N ASN A 609 -29.98 -32.58 11.27
CA ASN A 609 -29.43 -32.32 12.60
C ASN A 609 -28.53 -31.08 12.65
N ASN A 610 -27.96 -30.65 11.54
CA ASN A 610 -27.04 -29.51 11.53
C ASN A 610 -27.77 -28.17 11.40
N VAL A 611 -27.75 -27.36 12.47
CA VAL A 611 -28.46 -26.07 12.57
C VAL A 611 -27.52 -24.90 12.33
N ILE A 612 -27.82 -24.09 11.32
CA ILE A 612 -27.06 -22.90 10.94
C ILE A 612 -27.84 -21.66 11.39
N LYS A 613 -27.20 -20.76 12.15
CA LYS A 613 -27.72 -19.43 12.46
C LYS A 613 -27.27 -18.45 11.38
N ARG A 614 -28.19 -17.67 10.82
CA ARG A 614 -27.89 -16.60 9.86
C ARG A 614 -28.60 -15.32 10.23
N LYS A 615 -27.93 -14.19 10.07
CA LYS A 615 -28.53 -12.87 10.23
C LYS A 615 -29.21 -12.48 8.91
N ILE A 616 -30.52 -12.23 8.96
CA ILE A 616 -31.28 -11.67 7.83
C ILE A 616 -31.12 -10.16 7.83
N ILE A 617 -31.18 -9.54 9.02
CA ILE A 617 -30.90 -8.14 9.22
C ILE A 617 -29.77 -8.08 10.23
N ASP A 618 -28.61 -7.62 9.78
CA ASP A 618 -27.42 -7.49 10.61
C ASP A 618 -27.60 -6.33 11.60
N ASN A 619 -28.15 -5.23 11.11
CA ASN A 619 -28.53 -4.05 11.88
C ASN A 619 -29.52 -3.22 11.06
N PHE A 620 -30.69 -2.96 11.62
CA PHE A 620 -31.63 -1.95 11.15
C PHE A 620 -31.83 -0.92 12.28
N ASN A 621 -31.30 0.27 12.07
CA ASN A 621 -31.24 1.34 13.05
C ASN A 621 -32.07 2.53 12.55
N ILE A 622 -32.96 3.02 13.39
CA ILE A 622 -33.65 4.29 13.19
C ILE A 622 -33.25 5.19 14.34
N SER A 623 -32.78 6.40 14.03
CA SER A 623 -32.43 7.39 15.04
C SER A 623 -32.94 8.78 14.67
N THR A 624 -33.34 9.53 15.68
CA THR A 624 -33.75 10.94 15.56
C THR A 624 -33.46 11.63 16.89
N GLY A 625 -33.63 12.94 16.97
CA GLY A 625 -33.45 13.71 18.19
C GLY A 625 -34.39 14.89 18.26
N TYR A 626 -34.68 15.33 19.48
CA TYR A 626 -35.49 16.50 19.75
C TYR A 626 -34.69 17.47 20.64
N ASN A 627 -34.49 18.71 20.20
CA ASN A 627 -33.83 19.76 20.95
C ASN A 627 -34.88 20.66 21.62
N ILE A 628 -34.93 20.62 22.94
CA ILE A 628 -35.94 21.31 23.76
C ILE A 628 -35.73 22.82 23.76
N TYR A 629 -34.47 23.28 23.67
CA TYR A 629 -34.11 24.70 23.70
C TYR A 629 -33.77 25.27 22.32
N SER A 630 -34.22 24.62 21.24
CA SER A 630 -34.12 25.21 19.90
C SER A 630 -35.30 26.17 19.71
N ASP A 631 -35.03 27.41 19.29
CA ASP A 631 -36.10 28.35 18.92
C ASP A 631 -36.83 27.82 17.69
N ASN A 632 -36.06 27.36 16.69
CA ASN A 632 -36.58 26.76 15.46
C ASN A 632 -36.02 25.35 15.24
N PHE A 633 -36.75 24.52 14.49
CA PHE A 633 -36.33 23.19 14.05
C PHE A 633 -35.94 22.21 15.17
N ASN A 634 -36.80 22.06 16.17
CA ASN A 634 -36.57 21.22 17.34
C ASN A 634 -36.31 19.74 16.97
N PHE A 635 -36.95 19.19 15.94
CA PHE A 635 -36.68 17.82 15.48
C PHE A 635 -35.45 17.75 14.57
N GLN A 636 -34.60 16.77 14.85
CA GLN A 636 -33.43 16.44 14.02
C GLN A 636 -33.83 15.50 12.89
N LEU A 637 -32.96 15.41 11.89
CA LEU A 637 -33.11 14.46 10.79
C LEU A 637 -33.33 13.04 11.31
N ILE A 638 -34.23 12.32 10.66
CA ILE A 638 -34.46 10.90 10.90
C ILE A 638 -33.43 10.14 10.08
N ASN A 639 -32.50 9.47 10.75
CA ASN A 639 -31.47 8.67 10.11
C ASN A 639 -31.86 7.20 10.15
N ILE A 640 -31.83 6.56 8.98
CA ILE A 640 -32.12 5.14 8.81
C ILE A 640 -30.87 4.45 8.28
N TYR A 641 -30.39 3.46 9.02
CA TYR A 641 -29.32 2.58 8.59
C TYR A 641 -29.84 1.14 8.52
N PHE A 642 -29.69 0.51 7.38
CA PHE A 642 -30.06 -0.89 7.16
C PHE A 642 -28.85 -1.66 6.64
N SER A 643 -28.61 -2.83 7.19
CA SER A 643 -27.56 -3.74 6.71
C SER A 643 -28.02 -5.19 6.76
N THR A 644 -27.68 -5.96 5.73
CA THR A 644 -27.99 -7.39 5.64
C THR A 644 -26.83 -8.19 5.05
N LYS A 645 -26.64 -9.40 5.58
CA LYS A 645 -25.75 -10.45 5.06
C LYS A 645 -26.52 -11.74 4.77
N LEU A 646 -27.76 -11.60 4.31
CA LEU A 646 -28.65 -12.74 4.05
C LEU A 646 -27.99 -13.77 3.09
N ILE A 647 -27.31 -13.28 2.06
CA ILE A 647 -26.56 -14.10 1.09
C ILE A 647 -25.09 -14.16 1.51
N GLU A 648 -24.52 -15.36 1.52
CA GLU A 648 -23.09 -15.53 1.83
C GLU A 648 -22.25 -14.80 0.80
N ASN A 649 -21.30 -14.00 1.30
CA ASN A 649 -20.43 -13.14 0.52
C ASN A 649 -21.14 -11.98 -0.21
N MET A 650 -22.33 -11.60 0.23
CA MET A 650 -22.98 -10.35 -0.16
C MET A 650 -23.25 -9.51 1.08
N ASN A 651 -22.74 -8.28 1.11
CA ASN A 651 -23.15 -7.29 2.11
C ASN A 651 -23.93 -6.20 1.40
N PHE A 652 -25.13 -5.92 1.88
CA PHE A 652 -25.95 -4.83 1.38
C PHE A 652 -26.18 -3.85 2.52
N ASN A 653 -25.85 -2.58 2.30
CA ASN A 653 -26.07 -1.50 3.26
C ASN A 653 -26.82 -0.35 2.61
N ILE A 654 -27.79 0.20 3.33
CA ILE A 654 -28.47 1.45 3.02
C ILE A 654 -28.23 2.40 4.18
N ASN A 655 -27.85 3.63 3.88
CA ASN A 655 -27.83 4.73 4.83
C ASN A 655 -28.61 5.89 4.23
N SER A 656 -29.71 6.30 4.85
CA SER A 656 -30.51 7.43 4.41
C SER A 656 -30.82 8.38 5.56
N SER A 657 -31.03 9.65 5.23
CA SER A 657 -31.49 10.66 6.17
C SER A 657 -32.68 11.41 5.60
N TYR A 658 -33.64 11.70 6.47
CA TYR A 658 -34.88 12.37 6.13
C TYR A 658 -35.09 13.59 6.99
N ASP A 659 -35.55 14.68 6.41
CA ASP A 659 -35.88 15.92 7.09
C ASP A 659 -37.37 15.99 7.40
N PRO A 660 -37.78 16.09 8.67
CA PRO A 660 -39.20 16.23 9.01
C PRO A 660 -39.80 17.58 8.57
N TYR A 661 -38.98 18.57 8.23
CA TYR A 661 -39.43 19.92 7.87
C TYR A 661 -39.49 20.13 6.36
N ILE A 662 -40.41 21.00 5.94
CA ILE A 662 -40.59 21.40 4.55
C ILE A 662 -39.49 22.39 4.17
N TRP A 663 -39.12 22.40 2.90
CA TRP A 663 -38.23 23.39 2.36
C TRP A 663 -38.91 24.14 1.23
N GLU A 664 -38.78 25.46 1.24
CA GLU A 664 -39.36 26.37 0.25
C GLU A 664 -38.24 27.30 -0.25
N ASN A 665 -38.07 27.40 -1.57
CA ASN A 665 -37.04 28.24 -2.21
C ASN A 665 -35.61 28.00 -1.69
N GLY A 666 -35.29 26.75 -1.30
CA GLY A 666 -33.98 26.37 -0.76
C GLY A 666 -33.76 26.72 0.71
N TYR A 667 -34.78 27.21 1.42
CA TYR A 667 -34.77 27.46 2.86
C TYR A 667 -35.68 26.49 3.58
N ARG A 668 -35.18 25.92 4.69
CA ARG A 668 -35.98 25.08 5.58
C ARG A 668 -37.02 25.95 6.29
N THR A 669 -38.27 25.51 6.32
CA THR A 669 -39.39 26.20 6.99
C THR A 669 -39.79 25.44 8.26
N GLU A 670 -40.40 26.12 9.23
CA GLU A 670 -40.81 25.50 10.49
C GLU A 670 -41.99 24.53 10.34
N LYS A 671 -42.65 24.53 9.18
CA LYS A 671 -43.73 23.59 8.85
C LYS A 671 -43.19 22.18 8.70
N MET A 672 -43.88 21.22 9.29
CA MET A 672 -43.49 19.81 9.20
C MET A 672 -44.24 19.11 8.06
N HIS A 673 -43.56 18.19 7.37
CA HIS A 673 -44.18 17.33 6.35
C HIS A 673 -45.40 16.56 6.89
N ILE A 674 -45.43 16.28 8.20
CA ILE A 674 -46.50 15.51 8.84
C ILE A 674 -47.85 16.24 8.76
N GLU A 675 -47.82 17.57 8.70
CA GLU A 675 -49.00 18.43 8.54
C GLU A 675 -49.59 18.30 7.12
N GLU A 676 -48.77 17.91 6.14
CA GLU A 676 -49.15 17.66 4.74
C GLU A 676 -49.39 16.15 4.44
N GLY A 677 -49.42 15.30 5.47
CA GLY A 677 -49.62 13.86 5.33
C GLY A 677 -48.39 13.06 4.88
N LYS A 678 -47.19 13.67 4.84
CA LYS A 678 -45.91 12.99 4.57
C LYS A 678 -45.09 12.89 5.85
N LEU A 679 -44.33 11.82 6.07
CA LEU A 679 -43.57 11.70 7.33
C LEU A 679 -42.33 12.60 7.37
N ALA A 680 -41.59 12.67 6.27
CA ALA A 680 -40.36 13.44 6.12
C ALA A 680 -39.90 13.40 4.66
N GLU A 681 -39.03 14.33 4.26
CA GLU A 681 -38.43 14.38 2.93
C GLU A 681 -37.03 13.74 2.92
N LEU A 682 -36.70 12.98 1.88
CA LEU A 682 -35.38 12.36 1.73
C LEU A 682 -34.30 13.40 1.41
N LYS A 683 -33.26 13.54 2.24
CA LYS A 683 -32.12 14.43 1.98
C LYS A 683 -30.88 13.73 1.43
N ASN A 684 -30.65 12.49 1.82
CA ASN A 684 -29.64 11.66 1.17
C ASN A 684 -29.96 10.18 1.29
N ILE A 685 -29.45 9.41 0.33
CA ILE A 685 -29.43 7.96 0.37
C ILE A 685 -28.14 7.43 -0.25
N ASN A 686 -27.48 6.57 0.50
CA ASN A 686 -26.32 5.80 0.09
C ASN A 686 -26.69 4.32 0.10
N ILE A 687 -26.58 3.66 -1.04
CA ILE A 687 -26.80 2.22 -1.16
C ILE A 687 -25.49 1.60 -1.61
N SER A 688 -24.93 0.70 -0.79
CA SER A 688 -23.73 -0.05 -1.12
C SER A 688 -24.04 -1.54 -1.18
N LEU A 689 -23.65 -2.19 -2.27
CA LEU A 689 -23.70 -3.63 -2.46
C LEU A 689 -22.28 -4.15 -2.67
N ASP A 690 -21.74 -4.84 -1.66
CA ASP A 690 -20.50 -5.60 -1.76
C ASP A 690 -20.83 -7.04 -2.13
N TYR A 691 -20.20 -7.55 -3.18
CA TYR A 691 -20.38 -8.92 -3.63
C TYR A 691 -19.03 -9.60 -3.87
N ASN A 692 -18.79 -10.73 -3.21
CA ASN A 692 -17.53 -11.46 -3.26
C ASN A 692 -17.78 -12.95 -3.54
N LEU A 693 -18.02 -13.30 -4.80
CA LEU A 693 -18.19 -14.70 -5.14
C LEU A 693 -16.86 -15.40 -5.34
N LYS A 694 -16.69 -16.51 -4.63
CA LYS A 694 -15.57 -17.43 -4.87
C LYS A 694 -15.77 -18.30 -6.12
N LYS A 695 -17.01 -18.48 -6.60
CA LYS A 695 -17.33 -19.34 -7.76
C LYS A 695 -18.53 -18.82 -8.56
N ILE A 696 -18.32 -18.02 -9.61
CA ILE A 696 -19.22 -18.03 -10.78
C ILE A 696 -18.52 -18.86 -11.84
N LYS A 697 -19.06 -20.04 -12.20
CA LYS A 697 -18.49 -20.89 -13.28
C LYS A 697 -16.95 -21.04 -13.18
N ASP A 698 -16.43 -21.32 -11.98
CA ASP A 698 -15.00 -21.46 -11.63
C ASP A 698 -14.13 -20.19 -11.62
N PHE A 699 -14.72 -18.99 -11.67
CA PHE A 699 -14.01 -17.72 -11.63
C PHE A 699 -14.36 -16.91 -10.37
N PRO A 700 -13.37 -16.46 -9.58
CA PRO A 700 -13.62 -15.55 -8.48
C PRO A 700 -13.91 -14.15 -9.01
N VAL A 701 -14.98 -13.54 -8.48
CA VAL A 701 -15.42 -12.20 -8.83
C VAL A 701 -15.66 -11.42 -7.56
N LYS A 702 -15.01 -10.26 -7.46
CA LYS A 702 -15.25 -9.30 -6.38
C LYS A 702 -15.73 -8.01 -6.98
N THR A 703 -16.90 -7.55 -6.57
CA THR A 703 -17.49 -6.28 -7.03
C THR A 703 -18.04 -5.50 -5.86
N ASN A 704 -17.89 -4.19 -5.91
CA ASN A 704 -18.56 -3.22 -5.06
C ASN A 704 -19.34 -2.28 -5.97
N ILE A 705 -20.65 -2.20 -5.74
CA ILE A 705 -21.55 -1.26 -6.41
C ILE A 705 -22.01 -0.26 -5.36
N ARG A 706 -21.90 1.04 -5.66
CA ARG A 706 -22.33 2.10 -4.77
C ARG A 706 -23.19 3.11 -5.50
N TYR A 707 -24.43 3.25 -5.08
CA TYR A 707 -25.32 4.32 -5.47
C TYR A 707 -25.30 5.44 -4.43
N ASN A 708 -25.15 6.68 -4.87
CA ASN A 708 -25.20 7.86 -4.00
C ASN A 708 -26.16 8.89 -4.59
N LEU A 709 -27.13 9.33 -3.79
CA LEU A 709 -28.00 10.45 -4.07
C LEU A 709 -27.94 11.42 -2.88
N ASN A 710 -27.63 12.68 -3.15
CA ASN A 710 -27.56 13.73 -2.14
C ASN A 710 -28.28 14.98 -2.63
N TYR A 711 -29.08 15.58 -1.76
CA TYR A 711 -29.73 16.87 -1.97
C TYR A 711 -28.95 17.98 -1.24
N PHE A 712 -28.90 19.16 -1.84
CA PHE A 712 -28.37 20.40 -1.25
C PHE A 712 -29.36 21.53 -1.56
N ASN A 713 -29.92 22.15 -0.52
CA ASN A 713 -30.99 23.16 -0.64
C ASN A 713 -32.09 22.72 -1.63
N ASP A 714 -32.61 21.50 -1.42
CA ASP A 714 -33.60 20.78 -2.25
C ASP A 714 -33.22 20.43 -3.70
N ASN A 715 -32.08 20.89 -4.18
CA ASN A 715 -31.58 20.50 -5.47
C ASN A 715 -30.72 19.24 -5.38
N ILE A 716 -30.81 18.36 -6.36
CA ILE A 716 -29.96 17.17 -6.40
C ILE A 716 -28.52 17.62 -6.68
N SER A 717 -27.65 17.50 -5.68
CA SER A 717 -26.24 17.88 -5.78
C SER A 717 -25.39 16.78 -6.41
N THR A 718 -25.69 15.52 -6.11
CA THR A 718 -25.00 14.37 -6.67
C THR A 718 -25.97 13.23 -6.87
N ASN A 719 -25.95 12.58 -8.05
CA ASN A 719 -26.67 11.34 -8.31
C ASN A 719 -25.76 10.44 -9.14
N SER A 720 -25.13 9.44 -8.52
CA SER A 720 -24.12 8.64 -9.20
C SER A 720 -24.15 7.17 -8.80
N ILE A 721 -23.83 6.32 -9.77
CA ILE A 721 -23.54 4.89 -9.57
C ILE A 721 -22.05 4.69 -9.78
N ASN A 722 -21.35 4.13 -8.80
CA ASN A 722 -19.94 3.77 -8.90
C ASN A 722 -19.80 2.26 -8.81
N LEU A 723 -18.93 1.71 -9.64
CA LEU A 723 -18.68 0.29 -9.78
C LEU A 723 -17.17 0.04 -9.71
N ILE A 724 -16.75 -0.75 -8.74
CA ILE A 724 -15.36 -1.19 -8.58
C ILE A 724 -15.35 -2.71 -8.61
N GLY A 725 -14.49 -3.32 -9.40
CA GLY A 725 -14.44 -4.77 -9.47
C GLY A 725 -13.09 -5.36 -9.82
N GLU A 726 -12.95 -6.63 -9.48
CA GLU A 726 -11.84 -7.53 -9.78
C GLU A 726 -12.43 -8.82 -10.36
N LEU A 727 -12.05 -9.13 -11.60
CA LEU A 727 -12.47 -10.31 -12.34
C LEU A 727 -11.24 -11.15 -12.65
N GLU A 728 -11.22 -12.42 -12.23
CA GLU A 728 -10.20 -13.38 -12.65
C GLU A 728 -10.80 -14.34 -13.68
N LEU A 729 -10.50 -14.11 -14.96
CA LEU A 729 -11.03 -14.85 -16.11
C LEU A 729 -10.16 -16.07 -16.45
N PRO A 730 -10.69 -17.09 -17.18
CA PRO A 730 -9.90 -18.25 -17.58
C PRO A 730 -8.70 -17.85 -18.44
N LYS A 731 -7.67 -18.71 -18.47
CA LYS A 731 -6.36 -18.42 -19.10
C LYS A 731 -5.57 -17.32 -18.39
N LYS A 732 -5.73 -17.22 -17.05
CA LYS A 732 -4.94 -16.37 -16.15
C LYS A 732 -5.01 -14.88 -16.48
N TRP A 733 -6.21 -14.39 -16.80
CA TRP A 733 -6.48 -12.98 -16.94
C TRP A 733 -7.02 -12.43 -15.63
N LYS A 734 -6.54 -11.26 -15.23
CA LYS A 734 -7.00 -10.54 -14.04
C LYS A 734 -7.29 -9.10 -14.41
N ILE A 735 -8.54 -8.70 -14.28
CA ILE A 735 -9.02 -7.37 -14.67
C ILE A 735 -9.51 -6.67 -13.41
N ASN A 736 -8.82 -5.60 -13.02
CA ASN A 736 -9.33 -4.68 -12.02
C ASN A 736 -9.91 -3.48 -12.75
N PHE A 737 -11.11 -3.06 -12.41
CA PHE A 737 -11.75 -1.92 -13.04
C PHE A 737 -12.43 -1.02 -12.02
N ILE A 738 -12.43 0.27 -12.32
CA ILE A 738 -13.17 1.31 -11.62
C ILE A 738 -13.93 2.07 -12.69
N THR A 739 -15.22 2.30 -12.50
CA THR A 739 -16.04 3.10 -13.40
C THR A 739 -17.20 3.70 -12.61
N GLY A 740 -17.83 4.74 -13.14
CA GLY A 740 -19.09 5.20 -12.60
C GLY A 740 -19.94 5.90 -13.66
N TYR A 741 -21.16 6.20 -13.31
CA TYR A 741 -22.12 6.91 -14.13
C TYR A 741 -22.74 8.01 -13.30
N ASP A 742 -22.58 9.25 -13.75
CA ASP A 742 -23.23 10.41 -13.20
C ASP A 742 -24.59 10.58 -13.89
N ILE A 743 -25.65 10.33 -13.14
CA ILE A 743 -27.03 10.32 -13.65
C ILE A 743 -27.49 11.76 -13.91
N LEU A 744 -26.99 12.76 -13.17
CA LEU A 744 -27.33 14.17 -13.40
C LEU A 744 -26.78 14.63 -14.75
N ASN A 745 -25.48 14.40 -14.96
CA ASN A 745 -24.78 14.83 -16.18
C ASN A 745 -24.97 13.86 -17.35
N LYS A 746 -25.69 12.74 -17.15
CA LYS A 746 -25.89 11.64 -18.10
C LYS A 746 -24.57 11.15 -18.72
N ALA A 747 -23.49 11.19 -17.95
CA ALA A 747 -22.13 10.96 -18.43
C ALA A 747 -21.44 9.85 -17.63
N ILE A 748 -20.58 9.10 -18.31
CA ILE A 748 -19.71 8.12 -17.64
C ILE A 748 -18.62 8.90 -16.91
N SER A 749 -18.46 8.63 -15.61
CA SER A 749 -17.40 9.22 -14.80
C SER A 749 -16.06 8.52 -15.09
N TYR A 750 -15.03 8.82 -14.30
CA TYR A 750 -13.70 8.25 -14.51
C TYR A 750 -13.71 6.71 -14.58
N SER A 751 -13.26 6.17 -15.71
CA SER A 751 -13.11 4.73 -15.93
C SER A 751 -11.64 4.33 -16.08
N SER A 752 -11.23 3.31 -15.35
CA SER A 752 -9.87 2.78 -15.39
C SER A 752 -9.90 1.27 -15.36
N PHE A 753 -9.11 0.65 -16.23
CA PHE A 753 -8.97 -0.79 -16.38
C PHE A 753 -7.50 -1.17 -16.22
N ASN A 754 -7.19 -2.02 -15.23
CA ASN A 754 -5.88 -2.63 -15.04
C ASN A 754 -6.00 -4.11 -15.35
N ILE A 755 -5.52 -4.50 -16.52
CA ILE A 755 -5.65 -5.85 -17.07
C ILE A 755 -4.28 -6.51 -17.02
N ASN A 756 -4.18 -7.63 -16.32
CA ASN A 756 -2.99 -8.47 -16.25
C ASN A 756 -3.26 -9.81 -16.90
N LYS A 757 -2.31 -10.32 -17.67
CA LYS A 757 -2.35 -11.65 -18.29
C LYS A 757 -1.04 -12.40 -18.02
N ASP A 758 -1.15 -13.57 -17.42
CA ASP A 758 -0.01 -14.49 -17.28
C ASP A 758 0.10 -15.37 -18.55
N LEU A 759 1.19 -15.19 -19.30
CA LEU A 759 1.54 -15.90 -20.53
C LEU A 759 2.62 -16.96 -20.25
N HIS A 760 2.60 -17.58 -19.07
CA HIS A 760 3.56 -18.58 -18.61
C HIS A 760 4.94 -18.00 -18.25
N CYS A 761 5.74 -17.66 -19.26
CA CYS A 761 7.09 -17.07 -19.07
C CYS A 761 7.10 -15.56 -19.22
N TRP A 762 6.04 -15.02 -19.80
CA TRP A 762 5.82 -13.59 -19.98
C TRP A 762 4.62 -13.17 -19.14
N GLU A 763 4.59 -11.91 -18.73
CA GLU A 763 3.40 -11.27 -18.20
C GLU A 763 3.12 -10.00 -18.99
N MET A 764 1.84 -9.80 -19.31
CA MET A 764 1.36 -8.59 -19.96
C MET A 764 0.52 -7.80 -18.96
N LYS A 765 0.80 -6.50 -18.83
CA LYS A 765 0.07 -5.56 -17.99
C LYS A 765 -0.41 -4.41 -18.84
N ILE A 766 -1.70 -4.11 -18.76
CA ILE A 766 -2.33 -3.02 -19.49
C ILE A 766 -3.04 -2.15 -18.46
N ASN A 767 -2.62 -0.91 -18.34
CA ASN A 767 -3.37 0.11 -17.60
C ASN A 767 -4.03 1.01 -18.65
N TRP A 768 -5.35 1.13 -18.63
CA TRP A 768 -6.10 1.82 -19.67
C TRP A 768 -7.18 2.72 -19.08
N ILE A 769 -7.17 3.98 -19.52
CA ILE A 769 -8.20 4.98 -19.26
C ILE A 769 -8.78 5.33 -20.64
N PRO A 770 -9.98 4.85 -20.99
CA PRO A 770 -10.50 4.91 -22.36
C PRO A 770 -10.98 6.29 -22.82
N PHE A 771 -11.54 7.09 -21.92
CA PHE A 771 -12.21 8.35 -22.26
C PHE A 771 -12.02 9.41 -21.16
N GLY A 772 -12.51 10.61 -21.44
CA GLY A 772 -12.32 11.79 -20.61
C GLY A 772 -10.99 12.49 -20.86
N TYR A 773 -10.78 13.60 -20.16
CA TYR A 773 -9.58 14.44 -20.28
C TYR A 773 -8.28 13.67 -19.99
N HIS A 774 -8.37 12.56 -19.26
CA HIS A 774 -7.23 11.73 -18.84
C HIS A 774 -7.07 10.42 -19.62
N ARG A 775 -7.65 10.33 -20.83
CA ARG A 775 -7.48 9.18 -21.71
C ARG A 775 -6.00 8.83 -21.86
N SER A 776 -5.64 7.59 -21.58
CA SER A 776 -4.24 7.13 -21.60
C SER A 776 -4.19 5.61 -21.62
N TYR A 777 -3.08 5.05 -22.09
CA TYR A 777 -2.82 3.62 -21.95
C TYR A 777 -1.33 3.35 -21.72
N ASN A 778 -1.05 2.30 -20.96
CA ASN A 778 0.29 1.77 -20.77
C ASN A 778 0.24 0.25 -20.90
N VAL A 779 0.90 -0.29 -21.91
CA VAL A 779 1.04 -1.73 -22.16
C VAL A 779 2.48 -2.13 -21.90
N VAL A 780 2.68 -3.03 -20.95
CA VAL A 780 3.97 -3.58 -20.57
C VAL A 780 3.94 -5.08 -20.78
N LEU A 781 4.80 -5.59 -21.67
CA LEU A 781 5.06 -7.02 -21.84
C LEU A 781 6.46 -7.32 -21.30
N LYS A 782 6.58 -8.15 -20.27
CA LYS A 782 7.88 -8.46 -19.66
C LYS A 782 8.05 -9.93 -19.30
N VAL A 783 9.29 -10.39 -19.23
CA VAL A 783 9.60 -11.73 -18.74
C VAL A 783 9.24 -11.82 -17.25
N LYS A 784 8.56 -12.90 -16.86
CA LYS A 784 8.04 -13.11 -15.51
C LYS A 784 9.14 -13.39 -14.48
N SER A 785 10.26 -13.99 -14.92
CA SER A 785 11.40 -14.31 -14.07
C SER A 785 12.11 -13.06 -13.57
N ASN A 786 12.49 -13.07 -12.29
CA ASN A 786 13.25 -11.97 -11.68
C ASN A 786 14.65 -11.81 -12.29
N ILE A 787 15.27 -12.91 -12.77
CA ILE A 787 16.61 -12.90 -13.39
C ILE A 787 16.60 -12.15 -14.73
N LEU A 788 15.45 -12.12 -15.42
CA LEU A 788 15.29 -11.52 -16.74
C LEU A 788 14.29 -10.35 -16.74
N LYS A 789 14.08 -9.72 -15.58
CA LYS A 789 13.11 -8.62 -15.39
C LYS A 789 13.31 -7.43 -16.33
N ASP A 790 14.54 -7.23 -16.80
CA ASP A 790 14.93 -6.11 -17.68
C ASP A 790 14.53 -6.37 -19.14
N ILE A 791 14.17 -7.62 -19.50
CA ILE A 791 13.56 -7.95 -20.80
C ILE A 791 12.09 -7.57 -20.74
N LYS A 792 11.81 -6.34 -21.16
CA LYS A 792 10.47 -5.77 -21.23
C LYS A 792 10.30 -4.90 -22.47
N ILE A 793 9.07 -4.85 -22.98
CA ILE A 793 8.62 -3.95 -24.03
C ILE A 793 7.49 -3.13 -23.42
N GLU A 794 7.65 -1.81 -23.45
CA GLU A 794 6.69 -0.86 -22.90
C GLU A 794 6.20 0.06 -24.02
N LYS A 795 4.89 0.18 -24.17
CA LYS A 795 4.26 1.17 -25.03
C LYS A 795 3.27 1.97 -24.20
N ARG A 796 3.46 3.28 -24.17
CA ARG A 796 2.65 4.18 -23.37
C ARG A 796 2.20 5.36 -24.22
N LYS A 797 0.98 5.81 -24.00
CA LYS A 797 0.47 7.10 -24.44
C LYS A 797 -0.17 7.77 -23.24
N ASP A 798 0.37 8.91 -22.86
CA ASP A 798 -0.06 9.64 -21.67
C ASP A 798 -1.18 10.61 -22.03
N TRP A 799 -1.91 11.10 -21.03
CA TRP A 799 -3.07 11.97 -21.26
C TRP A 799 -2.72 13.35 -21.82
N PHE A 800 -1.51 13.84 -21.53
CA PHE A 800 -1.00 15.08 -22.11
C PHE A 800 -0.82 14.98 -23.63
N ASP A 801 -0.60 13.77 -24.17
CA ASP A 801 -0.39 13.53 -25.61
C ASP A 801 -1.70 13.64 -26.43
N TYR A 802 -2.82 13.89 -25.74
CA TYR A 802 -4.16 13.91 -26.31
C TYR A 802 -4.83 15.30 -26.25
N ILE A 803 -4.18 16.31 -25.67
CA ILE A 803 -4.72 17.67 -25.45
C ILE A 803 -4.29 18.65 -26.57
N ASN A 804 -4.10 18.16 -27.79
CA ASN A 804 -4.01 19.01 -28.98
C ASN A 804 -5.21 18.77 -29.88
#